data_AF-A0A2M7QGZ9-F1
#
_entry.id   AF-A0A2M7QGZ9-F1
#
_cell.length_a   1.000
_cell.length_b   1.000
_cell.length_c   1.000
_cell.angle_alpha   90.00
_cell.angle_beta   90.00
_cell.angle_gamma   90.00
#
_symmetry.space_group_name_H-M   'P 1'
#
loop_
_entity.id
_entity.type
_entity.pdbx_description
1 polymer ?
#
loop_
_entity_poly.entity_id
_entity_poly.type
_entity_poly.pdbx_seq_one_letter_code
_entity_poly.pdbx_strand_id
1 'polypeptide(L)'
;MATIMNKINYFPLDNIFREKGQYLDYVFNIYDKIYELKNIKYEGKVSEELFNYVLKRKYFVLLVIYDENHKIYLERNVQDELYWSLPGGSVRTDEDIHTAIRRISERISLGPNKTVIGEIEPIAFVTNKFSYKDQTFSHYGIAFIARVRNKNKLNIDDSTGSFVYSTPVEIKKINRYANKEVVKLALIRLKNYISPPPEEEVFTNEKYNFRYMIHNQFMKRFILTDRLKKKQQFIDQIKSLIGPAKKYIDVSCGDSNLIQKLANNDFEYIVANDISWSQIKLAGNKDPRIIFTNHNSQYLPFQKNSFDVAYCGNTLHHMGSKKELLDLFSSLMRVSKKIIIVEIEHPKETGLIPYLLNRYWYVGFLRDVGGSFFTKKDFESVITSYFSDLCEVKFKEFNNIQGRYLVAEIDKKNLLAKENKNKVLEIEYKYKCSKLDFLLDKCRKIGFVLKEQTEEKDGYLTDISGKFIKNRTCLRIRSSGQSCELTFKGKSMILSGVYAKEEHNLPLDITLRENYFDILFSLGFYRYVEVDKKRTVYSLEGSKYVISIAIDEIKNVGSFVEFEAIADAEEYKNRREKIQKELLEFIRKFKISGLTEASLPYRDYVAGYLADNVLKKQQLKAILFDFDGTIIPSEEMFFAAYRKIAKEVFNRDITIEEYIDNELNKNSNLIKYLNRKSPEKLINNKEFIEKVYQEYDGQLDKLLANENLIVNLKAIELLKNKGYKLALVSTSKRQFIGKVLNYFKMNKLFDVVIAREDVKNLKPDPQAYLEALEKLGITFDQCLAIEDSNRGAKSAQKAKVNCVLVKNNSLYSKYSDYDSNLIIFNDVIEIIMLLLYA
;
A
#
# COMPACT_ATOMS: atom_id res chain seq x y z
N MET A 1 -44.63 -2.09 -51.63
CA MET A 1 -44.55 -2.32 -50.17
C MET A 1 -43.06 -2.54 -49.83
N ALA A 2 -42.27 -1.48 -49.60
CA ALA A 2 -42.17 -0.80 -48.31
C ALA A 2 -41.81 -1.82 -47.20
N THR A 3 -40.59 -2.01 -46.68
CA THR A 3 -39.72 -1.11 -45.87
C THR A 3 -39.17 -2.06 -44.76
N ILE A 4 -37.91 -2.50 -44.83
CA ILE A 4 -36.82 -2.08 -43.90
C ILE A 4 -37.14 -2.34 -42.40
N MET A 5 -36.41 -3.28 -41.75
CA MET A 5 -35.43 -3.05 -40.65
C MET A 5 -35.33 -4.19 -39.60
N ASN A 6 -34.11 -4.75 -39.50
CA ASN A 6 -33.33 -5.02 -38.28
C ASN A 6 -33.83 -5.88 -37.08
N LYS A 7 -33.03 -6.92 -36.83
CA LYS A 7 -32.30 -7.26 -35.58
C LYS A 7 -33.05 -7.79 -34.33
N ILE A 8 -32.63 -9.01 -33.96
CA ILE A 8 -32.17 -9.44 -32.61
C ILE A 8 -33.24 -9.63 -31.52
N ASN A 9 -33.50 -10.88 -31.14
CA ASN A 9 -33.03 -11.44 -29.86
C ASN A 9 -33.38 -12.94 -29.72
N TYR A 10 -32.34 -13.77 -29.66
CA TYR A 10 -32.39 -15.01 -28.89
C TYR A 10 -32.51 -14.62 -27.41
N PHE A 11 -33.54 -15.07 -26.69
CA PHE A 11 -33.45 -15.39 -25.27
C PHE A 11 -34.46 -16.50 -24.89
N PRO A 12 -34.02 -17.77 -25.00
CA PRO A 12 -34.64 -18.93 -24.38
C PRO A 12 -33.94 -19.20 -23.04
N LEU A 13 -34.51 -18.69 -21.96
CA LEU A 13 -34.16 -19.04 -20.57
C LEU A 13 -34.90 -20.34 -20.23
N ASP A 14 -34.67 -21.43 -20.99
CA ASP A 14 -35.60 -22.57 -21.05
C ASP A 14 -35.65 -23.37 -19.73
N ASN A 15 -36.38 -22.81 -18.76
CA ASN A 15 -36.91 -23.36 -17.51
C ASN A 15 -35.97 -23.69 -16.32
N ILE A 16 -35.08 -22.83 -15.81
CA ILE A 16 -33.87 -22.25 -16.42
C ILE A 16 -32.66 -23.18 -16.16
N PHE A 17 -32.63 -24.03 -15.14
CA PHE A 17 -31.61 -25.08 -14.97
C PHE A 17 -32.15 -26.30 -14.21
N ARG A 18 -33.08 -27.06 -14.81
CA ARG A 18 -33.54 -28.38 -14.30
C ARG A 18 -32.47 -29.49 -14.38
N GLU A 19 -31.20 -29.12 -14.50
CA GLU A 19 -30.01 -29.89 -14.12
C GLU A 19 -29.08 -28.94 -13.33
N LYS A 20 -28.84 -29.19 -12.03
CA LYS A 20 -28.02 -28.31 -11.19
C LYS A 20 -26.54 -28.19 -11.62
N GLY A 21 -26.09 -29.00 -12.59
CA GLY A 21 -24.76 -28.90 -13.17
C GLY A 21 -24.47 -27.53 -13.81
N GLN A 22 -25.43 -26.98 -14.55
CA GLN A 22 -25.28 -25.67 -15.22
C GLN A 22 -25.30 -24.49 -14.22
N TYR A 23 -26.06 -24.61 -13.12
CA TYR A 23 -26.00 -23.65 -12.02
C TYR A 23 -24.62 -23.64 -11.34
N LEU A 24 -24.01 -24.80 -11.12
CA LEU A 24 -22.69 -24.88 -10.52
C LEU A 24 -21.61 -24.33 -11.47
N ASP A 25 -21.68 -24.62 -12.77
CA ASP A 25 -20.81 -23.97 -13.76
C ASP A 25 -20.95 -22.44 -13.74
N TYR A 26 -22.18 -21.93 -13.63
CA TYR A 26 -22.44 -20.50 -13.46
C TYR A 26 -21.81 -19.95 -12.18
N VAL A 27 -22.03 -20.58 -11.01
CA VAL A 27 -21.48 -20.12 -9.72
C VAL A 27 -19.95 -20.11 -9.75
N PHE A 28 -19.32 -21.15 -10.30
CA PHE A 28 -17.86 -21.20 -10.47
C PHE A 28 -17.36 -20.04 -11.33
N ASN A 29 -18.02 -19.78 -12.47
CA ASN A 29 -17.68 -18.67 -13.35
C ASN A 29 -17.84 -17.31 -12.65
N ILE A 30 -18.91 -17.09 -11.90
CA ILE A 30 -19.06 -15.83 -11.17
C ILE A 30 -18.03 -15.70 -10.06
N TYR A 31 -17.72 -16.77 -9.32
CA TYR A 31 -16.64 -16.73 -8.32
C TYR A 31 -15.29 -16.40 -8.96
N ASP A 32 -14.99 -16.93 -10.14
CA ASP A 32 -13.79 -16.57 -10.91
C ASP A 32 -13.79 -15.09 -11.34
N LYS A 33 -14.96 -14.53 -11.66
CA LYS A 33 -15.12 -13.11 -12.01
C LYS A 33 -14.98 -12.16 -10.82
N ILE A 34 -15.51 -12.53 -9.65
CA ILE A 34 -15.59 -11.60 -8.51
C ILE A 34 -14.47 -11.81 -7.49
N TYR A 35 -13.76 -12.94 -7.50
CA TYR A 35 -12.64 -13.23 -6.58
C TYR A 35 -11.34 -13.52 -7.33
N GLU A 36 -10.19 -13.25 -6.72
CA GLU A 36 -8.87 -13.66 -7.24
C GLU A 36 -8.46 -15.02 -6.65
N LEU A 37 -9.10 -16.10 -7.10
CA LEU A 37 -8.86 -17.43 -6.53
C LEU A 37 -7.71 -18.14 -7.23
N LYS A 38 -6.76 -18.68 -6.44
CA LYS A 38 -5.71 -19.56 -6.98
C LYS A 38 -6.34 -20.89 -7.41
N ASN A 39 -5.92 -21.41 -8.57
CA ASN A 39 -6.31 -22.74 -9.03
C ASN A 39 -5.24 -23.78 -8.65
N ILE A 40 -5.56 -24.66 -7.71
CA ILE A 40 -4.73 -25.78 -7.27
C ILE A 40 -5.06 -26.98 -8.14
N LYS A 41 -4.06 -27.52 -8.85
CA LYS A 41 -4.24 -28.65 -9.76
C LYS A 41 -3.51 -29.88 -9.22
N TYR A 42 -4.19 -31.02 -9.29
CA TYR A 42 -3.62 -32.33 -8.99
C TYR A 42 -3.99 -33.30 -10.12
N GLU A 43 -3.06 -34.16 -10.52
CA GLU A 43 -3.30 -35.23 -11.48
C GLU A 43 -2.77 -36.54 -10.91
N GLY A 44 -3.56 -37.62 -10.96
CA GLY A 44 -3.14 -38.90 -10.41
C GLY A 44 -4.05 -40.07 -10.78
N LYS A 45 -3.51 -41.28 -10.69
CA LYS A 45 -4.26 -42.54 -10.83
C LYS A 45 -5.04 -42.84 -9.55
N VAL A 46 -6.26 -43.35 -9.68
CA VAL A 46 -7.16 -43.65 -8.55
C VAL A 46 -7.78 -45.03 -8.66
N SER A 47 -8.40 -45.53 -7.57
CA SER A 47 -9.19 -46.76 -7.59
C SER A 47 -10.46 -46.60 -8.44
N GLU A 48 -10.99 -47.72 -8.92
CA GLU A 48 -12.25 -47.76 -9.67
C GLU A 48 -13.42 -47.14 -8.89
N GLU A 49 -13.50 -47.44 -7.59
CA GLU A 49 -14.53 -46.91 -6.69
C GLU A 49 -14.50 -45.38 -6.61
N LEU A 50 -13.30 -44.79 -6.44
CA LEU A 50 -13.14 -43.35 -6.39
C LEU A 50 -13.41 -42.71 -7.76
N PHE A 51 -12.98 -43.35 -8.84
CA PHE A 51 -13.26 -42.89 -10.20
C PHE A 51 -14.78 -42.86 -10.48
N ASN A 52 -15.49 -43.95 -10.17
CA ASN A 52 -16.94 -44.06 -10.31
C ASN A 52 -17.70 -43.10 -9.39
N TYR A 53 -17.18 -42.85 -8.18
CA TYR A 53 -17.74 -41.85 -7.26
C TYR A 53 -17.69 -40.44 -7.86
N VAL A 54 -16.56 -40.06 -8.46
CA VAL A 54 -16.34 -38.74 -9.05
C VAL A 54 -17.11 -38.55 -10.36
N LEU A 55 -17.24 -39.61 -11.17
CA LEU A 55 -18.06 -39.56 -12.40
C LEU A 55 -19.51 -39.15 -12.12
N LYS A 56 -20.06 -39.56 -10.97
CA LYS A 56 -21.43 -39.21 -10.55
C LYS A 56 -21.54 -37.80 -9.96
N ARG A 57 -20.41 -37.15 -9.61
CA ARG A 57 -20.38 -35.89 -8.87
C ARG A 57 -19.23 -35.02 -9.36
N LYS A 58 -19.50 -34.17 -10.35
CA LYS A 58 -18.50 -33.29 -11.00
C LYS A 58 -17.92 -32.22 -10.05
N TYR A 59 -18.64 -31.81 -9.00
CA TYR A 59 -18.23 -30.73 -8.11
C TYR A 59 -18.08 -31.13 -6.64
N PHE A 60 -17.19 -30.45 -5.91
CA PHE A 60 -17.03 -30.60 -4.46
C PHE A 60 -16.68 -29.31 -3.72
N VAL A 61 -16.81 -29.34 -2.41
CA VAL A 61 -16.47 -28.25 -1.49
C VAL A 61 -15.44 -28.74 -0.47
N LEU A 62 -14.46 -27.89 -0.16
CA LEU A 62 -13.57 -28.03 0.99
C LEU A 62 -13.77 -26.86 1.95
N LEU A 63 -13.80 -27.13 3.24
CA LEU A 63 -13.93 -26.11 4.29
C LEU A 63 -12.67 -26.10 5.16
N VAL A 64 -12.10 -24.92 5.33
CA VAL A 64 -11.07 -24.61 6.31
C VAL A 64 -11.75 -23.90 7.46
N ILE A 65 -11.98 -24.64 8.55
CA ILE A 65 -12.69 -24.09 9.71
C ILE A 65 -11.69 -23.40 10.62
N TYR A 66 -12.02 -22.22 11.13
CA TYR A 66 -11.16 -21.48 12.07
C TYR A 66 -11.94 -20.80 13.21
N ASP A 67 -11.25 -20.47 14.30
CA ASP A 67 -11.83 -19.78 15.48
C ASP A 67 -11.52 -18.27 15.53
N GLU A 68 -12.01 -17.58 16.57
CA GLU A 68 -11.71 -16.16 16.82
C GLU A 68 -10.22 -15.82 16.94
N ASN A 69 -9.36 -16.81 17.22
CA ASN A 69 -7.91 -16.65 17.31
C ASN A 69 -7.19 -17.01 16.00
N HIS A 70 -7.95 -17.16 14.90
CA HIS A 70 -7.47 -17.53 13.58
C HIS A 70 -6.78 -18.91 13.54
N LYS A 71 -7.06 -19.79 14.51
CA LYS A 71 -6.52 -21.16 14.50
C LYS A 71 -7.39 -22.03 13.60
N ILE A 72 -6.76 -22.75 12.68
CA ILE A 72 -7.45 -23.68 11.77
C ILE A 72 -7.63 -25.03 12.45
N TYR A 73 -8.79 -25.65 12.22
CA TYR A 73 -9.12 -27.01 12.63
C TYR A 73 -8.93 -27.97 11.46
N LEU A 74 -8.18 -29.04 11.70
CA LEU A 74 -7.96 -30.14 10.77
C LEU A 74 -8.74 -31.37 11.22
N GLU A 75 -9.42 -32.05 10.28
CA GLU A 75 -10.22 -33.26 10.53
C GLU A 75 -9.30 -34.49 10.60
N ARG A 76 -9.50 -35.32 11.64
CA ARG A 76 -8.78 -36.58 11.88
C ARG A 76 -9.31 -37.70 11.01
N ASN A 77 -8.44 -38.29 10.19
CA ASN A 77 -8.71 -39.54 9.49
C ASN A 77 -7.74 -40.62 9.94
N VAL A 78 -8.27 -41.83 10.08
CA VAL A 78 -7.49 -43.01 10.44
C VAL A 78 -7.63 -44.02 9.29
N GLN A 79 -6.58 -44.15 8.48
CA GLN A 79 -6.34 -45.34 7.64
C GLN A 79 -4.87 -45.70 7.84
N ASP A 80 -4.60 -46.78 8.57
CA ASP A 80 -3.30 -47.38 8.96
C ASP A 80 -2.20 -46.46 9.57
N GLU A 81 -2.12 -45.18 9.19
CA GLU A 81 -1.35 -44.09 9.80
C GLU A 81 -2.24 -42.86 10.05
N LEU A 82 -1.87 -42.03 11.02
CA LEU A 82 -2.61 -40.81 11.36
C LEU A 82 -2.29 -39.68 10.36
N TYR A 83 -3.27 -39.26 9.56
CA TYR A 83 -3.16 -38.10 8.69
C TYR A 83 -4.36 -37.16 8.81
N TRP A 84 -4.13 -35.89 8.48
CA TRP A 84 -5.16 -34.86 8.58
C TRP A 84 -5.78 -34.50 7.22
N SER A 85 -7.06 -34.16 7.25
CA SER A 85 -7.78 -33.59 6.12
C SER A 85 -8.44 -32.27 6.48
N LEU A 86 -9.04 -31.67 5.45
CA LEU A 86 -10.06 -30.65 5.62
C LEU A 86 -11.44 -31.31 5.51
N PRO A 87 -12.42 -30.86 6.29
CA PRO A 87 -13.81 -31.21 6.05
C PRO A 87 -14.21 -30.88 4.61
N GLY A 88 -14.83 -31.83 3.95
CA GLY A 88 -15.27 -31.65 2.57
C GLY A 88 -16.28 -32.68 2.13
N GLY A 89 -16.83 -32.45 0.95
CA GLY A 89 -17.78 -33.34 0.32
C GLY A 89 -18.16 -32.89 -1.07
N SER A 90 -18.54 -33.84 -1.91
CA SER A 90 -19.11 -33.53 -3.23
C SER A 90 -20.44 -32.80 -3.09
N VAL A 91 -20.73 -31.92 -4.04
CA VAL A 91 -22.04 -31.31 -4.23
C VAL A 91 -22.94 -32.34 -4.90
N ARG A 92 -24.06 -32.68 -4.25
CA ARG A 92 -25.06 -33.62 -4.78
C ARG A 92 -25.81 -33.00 -5.96
N THR A 93 -26.36 -33.85 -6.83
CA THR A 93 -27.10 -33.42 -8.03
C THR A 93 -28.38 -32.64 -7.72
N ASP A 94 -28.90 -32.79 -6.51
CA ASP A 94 -30.13 -32.18 -6.01
C ASP A 94 -29.87 -31.03 -5.01
N GLU A 95 -28.63 -30.55 -4.84
CA GLU A 95 -28.27 -29.45 -3.93
C GLU A 95 -27.44 -28.35 -4.62
N ASP A 96 -27.47 -27.13 -4.10
CA ASP A 96 -26.56 -26.04 -4.49
C ASP A 96 -25.31 -26.01 -3.58
N ILE A 97 -24.33 -25.16 -3.92
CA ILE A 97 -23.06 -25.06 -3.18
C ILE A 97 -23.28 -24.65 -1.71
N HIS A 98 -24.27 -23.79 -1.44
CA HIS A 98 -24.58 -23.29 -0.11
C HIS A 98 -25.21 -24.39 0.77
N THR A 99 -26.10 -25.18 0.19
CA THR A 99 -26.71 -26.35 0.81
C THR A 99 -25.65 -27.41 1.10
N ALA A 100 -24.69 -27.61 0.18
CA ALA A 100 -23.55 -28.50 0.41
C ALA A 100 -22.67 -28.00 1.58
N ILE A 101 -22.33 -26.72 1.63
CA ILE A 101 -21.56 -26.11 2.73
C ILE A 101 -22.28 -26.32 4.07
N ARG A 102 -23.58 -26.02 4.14
CA ARG A 102 -24.38 -26.22 5.36
C ARG A 102 -24.39 -27.68 5.78
N ARG A 103 -24.65 -28.61 4.86
CA ARG A 103 -24.66 -30.05 5.14
C ARG A 103 -23.30 -30.54 5.66
N ILE A 104 -22.20 -30.05 5.08
CA ILE A 104 -20.84 -30.38 5.54
C ILE A 104 -20.61 -29.80 6.94
N SER A 105 -21.00 -28.55 7.19
CA SER A 105 -20.90 -27.92 8.51
C SER A 105 -21.71 -28.64 9.59
N GLU A 106 -22.92 -29.10 9.28
CA GLU A 106 -23.77 -29.83 10.22
C GLU A 106 -23.18 -31.20 10.56
N ARG A 107 -22.52 -31.87 9.62
CA ARG A 107 -21.83 -33.15 9.87
C ARG A 107 -20.72 -33.02 10.92
N ILE A 108 -20.08 -31.87 10.98
CA ILE A 108 -18.94 -31.57 11.85
C ILE A 108 -19.38 -31.36 13.31
N SER A 109 -20.69 -31.17 13.54
CA SER A 109 -21.27 -30.94 14.86
C SER A 109 -21.87 -32.22 15.44
N LEU A 110 -21.30 -32.77 16.51
CA LEU A 110 -21.93 -33.84 17.29
C LEU A 110 -22.48 -33.28 18.62
N GLY A 111 -23.80 -33.36 18.82
CA GLY A 111 -24.48 -32.93 20.05
C GLY A 111 -25.77 -32.11 19.81
N PRO A 112 -26.54 -31.79 20.88
CA PRO A 112 -27.79 -31.04 20.77
C PRO A 112 -27.61 -29.59 20.29
N ASN A 113 -26.39 -29.05 20.40
CA ASN A 113 -26.04 -27.69 19.97
C ASN A 113 -25.15 -27.73 18.72
N LYS A 114 -25.73 -27.45 17.54
CA LYS A 114 -25.00 -27.43 16.26
C LYS A 114 -23.95 -26.32 16.21
N THR A 115 -22.75 -26.58 15.68
CA THR A 115 -21.75 -25.56 15.36
C THR A 115 -22.29 -24.65 14.26
N VAL A 116 -22.27 -23.36 14.51
CA VAL A 116 -22.70 -22.35 13.54
C VAL A 116 -21.44 -21.79 12.90
N ILE A 117 -21.36 -21.87 11.56
CA ILE A 117 -20.29 -21.23 10.80
C ILE A 117 -20.79 -19.95 10.13
N GLY A 118 -19.90 -18.97 10.01
CA GLY A 118 -20.12 -17.72 9.28
C GLY A 118 -18.83 -17.22 8.65
N GLU A 119 -18.85 -16.05 8.01
CA GLU A 119 -17.69 -15.49 7.29
C GLU A 119 -17.12 -16.49 6.28
N ILE A 120 -18.00 -17.05 5.46
CA ILE A 120 -17.67 -18.10 4.52
C ILE A 120 -17.12 -17.44 3.27
N GLU A 121 -15.84 -17.67 3.01
CA GLU A 121 -15.13 -17.02 1.91
C GLU A 121 -14.39 -18.04 1.04
N PRO A 122 -14.59 -18.03 -0.29
CA PRO A 122 -13.80 -18.87 -1.17
C PRO A 122 -12.35 -18.39 -1.22
N ILE A 123 -11.41 -19.33 -1.16
CA ILE A 123 -9.96 -19.05 -1.14
C ILE A 123 -9.17 -19.73 -2.27
N ALA A 124 -9.73 -20.78 -2.88
CA ALA A 124 -9.09 -21.46 -4.00
C ALA A 124 -10.08 -22.28 -4.84
N PHE A 125 -9.78 -22.36 -6.13
CA PHE A 125 -10.28 -23.45 -6.97
C PHE A 125 -9.39 -24.68 -6.81
N VAL A 126 -9.97 -25.86 -6.83
CA VAL A 126 -9.25 -27.13 -6.76
C VAL A 126 -9.70 -28.01 -7.94
N THR A 127 -8.78 -28.29 -8.84
CA THR A 127 -9.04 -29.17 -9.99
C THR A 127 -8.26 -30.47 -9.81
N ASN A 128 -8.97 -31.58 -9.62
CA ASN A 128 -8.37 -32.90 -9.57
C ASN A 128 -8.65 -33.64 -10.87
N LYS A 129 -7.60 -34.00 -11.61
CA LYS A 129 -7.68 -34.85 -12.81
C LYS A 129 -7.36 -36.29 -12.41
N PHE A 130 -8.39 -37.12 -12.36
CA PHE A 130 -8.25 -38.52 -11.98
C PHE A 130 -8.21 -39.41 -13.22
N SER A 131 -7.35 -40.42 -13.17
CA SER A 131 -7.19 -41.40 -14.25
C SER A 131 -7.45 -42.81 -13.74
N TYR A 132 -8.24 -43.59 -14.46
CA TYR A 132 -8.44 -45.03 -14.23
C TYR A 132 -8.47 -45.76 -15.57
N LYS A 133 -7.60 -46.74 -15.76
CA LYS A 133 -7.32 -47.36 -17.08
C LYS A 133 -7.01 -46.26 -18.12
N ASP A 134 -7.68 -46.28 -19.27
CA ASP A 134 -7.48 -45.30 -20.37
C ASP A 134 -8.45 -44.11 -20.29
N GLN A 135 -9.17 -43.94 -19.19
CA GLN A 135 -10.12 -42.84 -18.99
C GLN A 135 -9.60 -41.80 -18.01
N THR A 136 -9.86 -40.53 -18.31
CA THR A 136 -9.53 -39.40 -17.44
C THR A 136 -10.75 -38.53 -17.18
N PHE A 137 -10.93 -38.08 -15.94
CA PHE A 137 -12.05 -37.20 -15.56
C PHE A 137 -11.59 -36.10 -14.61
N SER A 138 -12.14 -34.89 -14.77
CA SER A 138 -11.84 -33.74 -13.94
C SER A 138 -12.93 -33.49 -12.89
N HIS A 139 -12.53 -33.45 -11.62
CA HIS A 139 -13.35 -33.11 -10.46
C HIS A 139 -13.02 -31.69 -10.02
N TYR A 140 -14.01 -30.80 -10.01
CA TYR A 140 -13.83 -29.38 -9.76
C TYR A 140 -14.33 -29.00 -8.38
N GLY A 141 -13.53 -28.28 -7.60
CA GLY A 141 -13.91 -27.89 -6.26
C GLY A 141 -13.60 -26.45 -5.93
N ILE A 142 -14.28 -25.94 -4.91
CA ILE A 142 -13.99 -24.64 -4.30
C ILE A 142 -13.66 -24.88 -2.83
N ALA A 143 -12.53 -24.36 -2.40
CA ALA A 143 -12.15 -24.33 -1.00
C ALA A 143 -12.61 -23.01 -0.38
N PHE A 144 -13.19 -23.08 0.82
CA PHE A 144 -13.64 -21.93 1.58
C PHE A 144 -12.95 -21.89 2.94
N ILE A 145 -12.70 -20.71 3.48
CA ILE A 145 -12.55 -20.51 4.92
C ILE A 145 -13.94 -20.32 5.53
N ALA A 146 -14.13 -20.78 6.77
CA ALA A 146 -15.37 -20.62 7.50
C ALA A 146 -15.09 -20.46 8.99
N ARG A 147 -15.54 -19.35 9.59
CA ARG A 147 -15.34 -19.07 11.02
C ARG A 147 -16.40 -19.77 11.87
N VAL A 148 -15.98 -20.33 12.99
CA VAL A 148 -16.90 -20.79 14.05
C VAL A 148 -17.50 -19.56 14.77
N ARG A 149 -18.83 -19.49 14.85
CA ARG A 149 -19.59 -18.34 15.40
C ARG A 149 -20.14 -18.55 16.81
N ASN A 150 -20.27 -19.79 17.26
CA ASN A 150 -20.74 -20.09 18.62
C ASN A 150 -19.62 -20.64 19.50
N LYS A 151 -19.65 -20.31 20.80
CA LYS A 151 -18.65 -20.74 21.81
C LYS A 151 -18.59 -22.25 22.07
N ASN A 152 -19.36 -23.07 21.35
CA ASN A 152 -19.33 -24.51 21.50
C ASN A 152 -18.05 -25.05 20.84
N LYS A 153 -17.18 -25.66 21.64
CA LYS A 153 -15.94 -26.26 21.15
C LYS A 153 -16.28 -27.35 20.14
N LEU A 154 -15.63 -27.32 18.98
CA LEU A 154 -15.55 -28.46 18.08
C LEU A 154 -15.08 -29.70 18.86
N ASN A 155 -15.48 -30.90 18.45
CA ASN A 155 -15.03 -32.11 19.13
C ASN A 155 -13.51 -32.29 18.91
N ILE A 156 -12.71 -32.04 19.95
CA ILE A 156 -11.23 -32.15 19.95
C ILE A 156 -10.82 -33.44 20.69
N ASP A 157 -11.59 -34.52 20.57
CA ASP A 157 -11.19 -35.82 21.11
C ASP A 157 -10.22 -36.57 20.16
N ASP A 158 -9.74 -37.74 20.60
CA ASP A 158 -8.76 -38.54 19.85
C ASP A 158 -9.37 -39.53 18.83
N SER A 159 -10.66 -39.45 18.54
CA SER A 159 -11.38 -40.38 17.66
C SER A 159 -11.43 -39.93 16.18
N THR A 160 -11.75 -40.86 15.29
CA THR A 160 -11.93 -40.57 13.86
C THR A 160 -13.10 -39.61 13.65
N GLY A 161 -12.87 -38.52 12.88
CA GLY A 161 -13.85 -37.45 12.69
C GLY A 161 -13.73 -36.27 13.68
N SER A 162 -12.78 -36.35 14.62
CA SER A 162 -12.46 -35.25 15.55
C SER A 162 -11.44 -34.26 14.98
N PHE A 163 -11.25 -33.14 15.67
CA PHE A 163 -10.49 -32.01 15.17
C PHE A 163 -9.21 -31.75 15.96
N VAL A 164 -8.14 -31.39 15.26
CA VAL A 164 -6.88 -30.91 15.86
C VAL A 164 -6.53 -29.52 15.36
N TYR A 165 -5.88 -28.71 16.18
CA TYR A 165 -5.35 -27.42 15.77
C TYR A 165 -4.20 -27.57 14.76
N SER A 166 -4.19 -26.68 13.76
CA SER A 166 -3.13 -26.62 12.76
C SER A 166 -1.83 -26.08 13.36
N THR A 167 -0.96 -26.95 13.87
CA THR A 167 0.44 -26.59 14.22
C THR A 167 1.37 -26.85 13.03
N PRO A 168 2.59 -26.30 13.00
CA PRO A 168 3.57 -26.64 11.95
C PRO A 168 3.86 -28.14 11.85
N VAL A 169 3.74 -28.87 12.96
CA VAL A 169 3.87 -30.33 13.01
C VAL A 169 2.66 -31.00 12.36
N GLU A 170 1.44 -30.59 12.73
CA GLU A 170 0.25 -31.20 12.16
C GLU A 170 0.08 -30.88 10.68
N ILE A 171 0.38 -29.67 10.22
CA ILE A 171 0.32 -29.32 8.78
C ILE A 171 1.22 -30.22 7.92
N LYS A 172 2.34 -30.73 8.47
CA LYS A 172 3.21 -31.67 7.76
C LYS A 172 2.56 -33.05 7.57
N LYS A 173 1.64 -33.45 8.44
CA LYS A 173 0.91 -34.73 8.38
C LYS A 173 -0.36 -34.68 7.51
N ILE A 174 -0.62 -33.59 6.78
CA ILE A 174 -1.67 -33.55 5.77
C ILE A 174 -1.21 -34.33 4.53
N ASN A 175 -1.86 -35.46 4.23
CA ASN A 175 -1.43 -36.34 3.12
C ASN A 175 -1.86 -35.82 1.74
N ARG A 176 -3.01 -35.13 1.63
CA ARG A 176 -3.54 -34.67 0.34
C ARG A 176 -2.89 -33.35 -0.04
N TYR A 177 -2.22 -33.35 -1.20
CA TYR A 177 -1.59 -32.15 -1.77
C TYR A 177 -2.54 -30.94 -1.80
N ALA A 178 -3.75 -31.14 -2.34
CA ALA A 178 -4.75 -30.06 -2.41
C ALA A 178 -5.10 -29.49 -1.03
N ASN A 179 -5.34 -30.33 -0.02
CA ASN A 179 -5.65 -29.87 1.34
C ASN A 179 -4.47 -29.08 1.94
N LYS A 180 -3.24 -29.54 1.71
CA LYS A 180 -2.03 -28.86 2.22
C LYS A 180 -1.86 -27.47 1.60
N GLU A 181 -2.06 -27.35 0.29
CA GLU A 181 -2.00 -26.05 -0.41
C GLU A 181 -3.15 -25.12 0.01
N VAL A 182 -4.37 -25.65 0.16
CA VAL A 182 -5.52 -24.89 0.68
C VAL A 182 -5.26 -24.37 2.09
N VAL A 183 -4.71 -25.18 3.00
CA VAL A 183 -4.36 -24.74 4.37
C VAL A 183 -3.29 -23.64 4.35
N LYS A 184 -2.27 -23.75 3.49
CA LYS A 184 -1.28 -22.68 3.33
C LYS A 184 -1.91 -21.36 2.88
N LEU A 185 -2.80 -21.41 1.89
CA LEU A 185 -3.53 -20.22 1.43
C LEU A 185 -4.39 -19.63 2.55
N ALA A 186 -5.10 -20.48 3.30
CA ALA A 186 -5.89 -20.04 4.42
C ALA A 186 -5.05 -19.37 5.51
N LEU A 187 -3.86 -19.89 5.84
CA LEU A 187 -2.96 -19.27 6.82
C LEU A 187 -2.45 -17.90 6.36
N ILE A 188 -2.09 -17.76 5.08
CA ILE A 188 -1.70 -16.47 4.50
C ILE A 188 -2.89 -15.50 4.58
N ARG A 189 -4.09 -15.98 4.24
CA ARG A 189 -5.32 -15.19 4.24
C ARG A 189 -5.65 -14.71 5.66
N LEU A 190 -5.66 -15.60 6.65
CA LEU A 190 -5.97 -15.30 8.06
C LEU A 190 -4.93 -14.41 8.75
N LYS A 191 -3.65 -14.43 8.31
CA LYS A 191 -2.63 -13.49 8.81
C LYS A 191 -2.95 -12.04 8.45
N ASN A 192 -3.67 -11.83 7.34
CA ASN A 192 -4.01 -10.51 6.82
C ASN A 192 -5.41 -10.02 7.26
N TYR A 193 -6.18 -10.82 8.00
CA TYR A 193 -7.50 -10.41 8.50
C TYR A 193 -7.36 -9.40 9.63
N ILE A 194 -7.96 -8.22 9.45
CA ILE A 194 -8.16 -7.21 10.51
C ILE A 194 -9.46 -7.57 11.24
N SER A 195 -9.43 -7.47 12.57
CA SER A 195 -10.40 -7.93 13.58
C SER A 195 -11.79 -8.38 13.12
N PRO A 196 -12.30 -9.51 13.66
CA PRO A 196 -13.64 -10.01 13.34
C PRO A 196 -14.76 -9.01 13.71
N PRO A 197 -15.91 -9.04 13.00
CA PRO A 197 -17.07 -8.21 13.31
C PRO A 197 -17.68 -8.53 14.69
N PRO A 198 -18.42 -7.58 15.29
CA PRO A 198 -19.05 -7.76 16.61
C PRO A 198 -20.07 -8.92 16.63
N GLU A 199 -19.99 -9.80 17.63
CA GLU A 199 -20.85 -10.99 17.74
C GLU A 199 -22.30 -10.70 18.18
N GLU A 200 -22.56 -9.50 18.70
CA GLU A 200 -23.80 -9.18 19.42
C GLU A 200 -25.06 -9.15 18.53
N GLU A 201 -24.95 -8.66 17.29
CA GLU A 201 -26.11 -8.49 16.39
C GLU A 201 -26.69 -9.82 15.90
N VAL A 202 -25.81 -10.71 15.40
CA VAL A 202 -26.22 -12.03 14.90
C VAL A 202 -26.82 -12.86 16.04
N PHE A 203 -26.20 -12.84 17.22
CA PHE A 203 -26.70 -13.54 18.39
C PHE A 203 -28.07 -13.00 18.84
N THR A 204 -28.28 -11.69 18.76
CA THR A 204 -29.56 -11.05 19.10
C THR A 204 -30.67 -11.46 18.15
N ASN A 205 -30.41 -11.45 16.83
CA ASN A 205 -31.38 -11.89 15.81
C ASN A 205 -31.78 -13.37 15.97
N GLU A 206 -30.83 -14.24 16.27
CA GLU A 206 -31.10 -15.66 16.52
C GLU A 206 -31.88 -15.87 17.84
N LYS A 207 -31.49 -15.16 18.91
CA LYS A 207 -32.12 -15.24 20.23
C LYS A 207 -33.59 -14.77 20.22
N TYR A 208 -33.91 -13.76 19.41
CA TYR A 208 -35.25 -13.16 19.34
C TYR A 208 -36.03 -13.49 18.06
N ASN A 209 -35.69 -14.57 17.36
CA ASN A 209 -36.30 -14.99 16.08
C ASN A 209 -37.85 -14.96 16.08
N PHE A 210 -38.50 -15.40 17.17
CA PHE A 210 -39.96 -15.34 17.31
C PHE A 210 -40.54 -13.91 17.22
N ARG A 211 -39.83 -12.91 17.76
CA ARG A 211 -40.25 -11.50 17.69
C ARG A 211 -40.14 -10.95 16.27
N TYR A 212 -39.09 -11.33 15.55
CA TYR A 212 -38.94 -11.00 14.13
C TYR A 212 -40.02 -11.67 13.27
N MET A 213 -40.45 -12.89 13.62
CA MET A 213 -41.60 -13.54 12.98
C MET A 213 -42.89 -12.73 13.18
N ILE A 214 -43.17 -12.25 14.41
CA ILE A 214 -44.31 -11.36 14.69
C ILE A 214 -44.22 -10.08 13.87
N HIS A 215 -43.05 -9.43 13.83
CA HIS A 215 -42.87 -8.22 13.03
C HIS A 215 -43.14 -8.47 11.54
N ASN A 216 -42.66 -9.59 10.99
CA ASN A 216 -42.86 -9.92 9.58
C ASN A 216 -44.32 -10.29 9.25
N GLN A 217 -45.01 -11.04 10.11
CA GLN A 217 -46.37 -11.50 9.83
C GLN A 217 -47.47 -10.49 10.19
N PHE A 218 -47.24 -9.65 11.20
CA PHE A 218 -48.23 -8.72 11.72
C PHE A 218 -47.90 -7.26 11.39
N MET A 219 -46.76 -6.74 11.88
CA MET A 219 -46.41 -5.33 11.67
C MET A 219 -46.28 -4.97 10.20
N LYS A 220 -45.49 -5.71 9.42
CA LYS A 220 -45.33 -5.46 7.96
C LYS A 220 -46.64 -5.61 7.19
N ARG A 221 -47.56 -6.46 7.66
CA ARG A 221 -48.82 -6.76 6.96
C ARG A 221 -49.93 -5.76 7.23
N PHE A 222 -50.04 -5.23 8.45
CA PHE A 222 -51.19 -4.41 8.86
C PHE A 222 -50.85 -2.95 9.16
N ILE A 223 -49.66 -2.66 9.68
CA ILE A 223 -49.28 -1.31 10.15
C ILE A 223 -48.29 -0.66 9.18
N LEU A 224 -47.27 -1.42 8.78
CA LEU A 224 -46.18 -1.00 7.91
C LEU A 224 -46.41 -1.48 6.47
N THR A 225 -47.62 -1.24 5.96
CA THR A 225 -48.07 -1.69 4.64
C THR A 225 -47.25 -1.04 3.52
N ASP A 226 -47.16 -1.70 2.36
CA ASP A 226 -46.44 -1.18 1.19
C ASP A 226 -46.98 0.19 0.72
N ARG A 227 -48.28 0.45 0.90
CA ARG A 227 -48.93 1.75 0.65
C ARG A 227 -48.43 2.83 1.61
N LEU A 228 -48.41 2.58 2.92
CA LEU A 228 -47.96 3.55 3.93
C LEU A 228 -46.46 3.81 3.87
N LYS A 229 -45.68 2.80 3.45
CA LYS A 229 -44.25 2.94 3.17
C LYS A 229 -43.95 3.66 1.86
N LYS A 230 -44.95 3.93 1.03
CA LYS A 230 -44.78 4.44 -0.34
C LYS A 230 -43.75 3.61 -1.12
N LYS A 231 -43.76 2.29 -0.92
CA LYS A 231 -42.65 1.40 -1.29
C LYS A 231 -42.36 1.40 -2.79
N GLN A 232 -43.40 1.48 -3.62
CA GLN A 232 -43.21 1.55 -5.07
C GLN A 232 -42.49 2.85 -5.47
N GLN A 233 -42.90 3.99 -4.91
CA GLN A 233 -42.23 5.28 -5.16
C GLN A 233 -40.76 5.26 -4.72
N PHE A 234 -40.47 4.65 -3.57
CA PHE A 234 -39.09 4.44 -3.11
C PHE A 234 -38.29 3.58 -4.09
N ILE A 235 -38.85 2.43 -4.50
CA ILE A 235 -38.19 1.53 -5.47
C ILE A 235 -37.92 2.27 -6.79
N ASP A 236 -38.90 3.01 -7.31
CA ASP A 236 -38.76 3.74 -8.58
C ASP A 236 -37.68 4.83 -8.48
N GLN A 237 -37.62 5.53 -7.33
CA GLN A 237 -36.58 6.53 -7.07
C GLN A 237 -35.19 5.91 -7.01
N ILE A 238 -35.01 4.79 -6.31
CA ILE A 238 -33.71 4.11 -6.23
C ILE A 238 -33.33 3.49 -7.58
N LYS A 239 -34.27 2.90 -8.33
CA LYS A 239 -34.04 2.40 -9.70
C LYS A 239 -33.53 3.49 -10.63
N SER A 240 -34.11 4.70 -10.53
CA SER A 240 -33.66 5.85 -11.31
C SER A 240 -32.20 6.22 -11.02
N LEU A 241 -31.73 6.07 -9.78
CA LEU A 241 -30.33 6.31 -9.39
C LEU A 241 -29.38 5.21 -9.88
N ILE A 242 -29.83 3.96 -9.78
CA ILE A 242 -29.08 2.78 -10.20
C ILE A 242 -28.81 2.80 -11.72
N GLY A 243 -29.80 3.17 -12.52
CA GLY A 243 -29.67 3.22 -13.97
C GLY A 243 -29.51 1.83 -14.62
N PRO A 244 -28.79 1.71 -15.76
CA PRO A 244 -28.76 0.49 -16.58
C PRO A 244 -27.75 -0.56 -16.09
N ALA A 245 -27.47 -0.62 -14.79
CA ALA A 245 -26.51 -1.56 -14.21
C ALA A 245 -26.85 -3.02 -14.54
N LYS A 246 -25.82 -3.88 -14.61
CA LYS A 246 -25.99 -5.33 -14.82
C LYS A 246 -25.37 -6.16 -13.69
N LYS A 247 -24.38 -5.62 -12.99
CA LYS A 247 -23.67 -6.30 -11.90
C LYS A 247 -23.90 -5.57 -10.58
N TYR A 248 -24.49 -6.25 -9.61
CA TYR A 248 -24.95 -5.62 -8.38
C TYR A 248 -24.31 -6.26 -7.15
N ILE A 249 -24.03 -5.45 -6.14
CA ILE A 249 -23.81 -5.93 -4.77
C ILE A 249 -24.76 -5.24 -3.80
N ASP A 250 -25.41 -6.03 -2.95
CA ASP A 250 -26.22 -5.58 -1.81
C ASP A 250 -25.42 -5.76 -0.52
N VAL A 251 -25.17 -4.65 0.17
CA VAL A 251 -24.43 -4.59 1.46
C VAL A 251 -25.35 -4.00 2.55
N SER A 252 -26.66 -4.21 2.40
CA SER A 252 -27.67 -3.67 3.31
C SER A 252 -27.87 -4.55 4.54
N CYS A 253 -28.18 -3.92 5.67
CA CYS A 253 -28.68 -4.63 6.83
C CYS A 253 -30.17 -5.00 6.61
N GLY A 254 -30.52 -6.29 6.70
CA GLY A 254 -31.92 -6.75 6.74
C GLY A 254 -32.47 -7.45 5.47
N ASP A 255 -33.65 -7.02 5.00
CA ASP A 255 -34.47 -7.73 3.99
C ASP A 255 -33.89 -7.60 2.56
N SER A 256 -33.03 -8.55 2.21
CA SER A 256 -32.26 -8.64 0.94
C SER A 256 -33.06 -8.89 -0.34
N ASN A 257 -34.39 -8.86 -0.28
CA ASN A 257 -35.21 -8.94 -1.49
C ASN A 257 -35.33 -7.60 -2.22
N LEU A 258 -34.87 -6.50 -1.61
CA LEU A 258 -34.94 -5.19 -2.23
C LEU A 258 -34.06 -5.11 -3.47
N ILE A 259 -32.80 -5.59 -3.41
CA ILE A 259 -31.91 -5.52 -4.58
C ILE A 259 -32.44 -6.28 -5.79
N GLN A 260 -33.18 -7.38 -5.58
CA GLN A 260 -33.83 -8.12 -6.67
C GLN A 260 -34.91 -7.29 -7.35
N LYS A 261 -35.66 -6.50 -6.57
CA LYS A 261 -36.66 -5.59 -7.11
C LYS A 261 -36.01 -4.40 -7.80
N LEU A 262 -34.86 -3.95 -7.32
CA LEU A 262 -34.09 -2.83 -7.85
C LEU A 262 -33.31 -3.19 -9.13
N ALA A 263 -32.90 -4.45 -9.27
CA ALA A 263 -32.21 -4.94 -10.45
C ALA A 263 -33.12 -4.85 -11.70
N ASN A 264 -32.51 -4.52 -12.83
CA ASN A 264 -33.18 -4.58 -14.12
C ASN A 264 -33.40 -6.04 -14.52
N ASN A 265 -34.43 -6.35 -15.30
CA ASN A 265 -34.71 -7.74 -15.71
C ASN A 265 -33.54 -8.44 -16.45
N ASP A 266 -32.62 -7.67 -17.04
CA ASP A 266 -31.43 -8.12 -17.80
C ASP A 266 -30.11 -7.99 -17.01
N PHE A 267 -30.11 -8.28 -15.71
CA PHE A 267 -28.89 -8.30 -14.90
C PHE A 267 -28.02 -9.54 -15.19
N GLU A 268 -26.70 -9.40 -15.08
CA GLU A 268 -25.73 -10.49 -15.24
C GLU A 268 -25.64 -11.33 -13.97
N TYR A 269 -25.32 -10.70 -12.84
CA TYR A 269 -25.30 -11.33 -11.51
C TYR A 269 -25.59 -10.32 -10.39
N ILE A 270 -26.08 -10.84 -9.27
CA ILE A 270 -26.28 -10.09 -8.02
C ILE A 270 -25.54 -10.81 -6.92
N VAL A 271 -24.70 -10.10 -6.17
CA VAL A 271 -24.13 -10.59 -4.92
C VAL A 271 -24.88 -9.96 -3.77
N ALA A 272 -25.53 -10.79 -2.97
CA ALA A 272 -26.28 -10.39 -1.82
C ALA A 272 -25.45 -10.74 -0.57
N ASN A 273 -24.83 -9.73 0.04
CA ASN A 273 -23.88 -9.88 1.13
C ASN A 273 -24.54 -9.69 2.50
N ASP A 274 -24.00 -10.39 3.49
CA ASP A 274 -24.39 -10.32 4.91
C ASP A 274 -25.84 -10.74 5.20
N ILE A 275 -26.28 -11.81 4.52
CA ILE A 275 -27.64 -12.32 4.66
C ILE A 275 -27.64 -13.59 5.50
N SER A 276 -28.48 -13.60 6.54
CA SER A 276 -28.66 -14.78 7.38
C SER A 276 -29.24 -15.97 6.61
N TRP A 277 -28.82 -17.19 6.98
CA TRP A 277 -29.31 -18.43 6.37
C TRP A 277 -30.84 -18.60 6.43
N SER A 278 -31.45 -18.12 7.51
CA SER A 278 -32.91 -18.14 7.69
C SER A 278 -33.61 -17.22 6.67
N GLN A 279 -33.05 -16.03 6.40
CA GLN A 279 -33.55 -15.13 5.36
C GLN A 279 -33.35 -15.70 3.95
N ILE A 280 -32.24 -16.39 3.68
CA ILE A 280 -32.03 -17.09 2.40
C ILE A 280 -33.14 -18.12 2.17
N LYS A 281 -33.50 -18.91 3.19
CA LYS A 281 -34.57 -19.92 3.11
C LYS A 281 -35.96 -19.31 2.95
N LEU A 282 -36.25 -18.22 3.67
CA LEU A 282 -37.54 -17.54 3.62
C LEU A 282 -37.79 -16.83 2.29
N ALA A 283 -36.73 -16.43 1.59
CA ALA A 283 -36.85 -15.58 0.42
C ALA A 283 -37.27 -16.32 -0.87
N GLY A 284 -37.42 -17.66 -0.84
CA GLY A 284 -38.13 -18.45 -1.87
C GLY A 284 -37.47 -18.50 -3.25
N ASN A 285 -37.45 -19.70 -3.87
CA ASN A 285 -36.92 -20.05 -5.21
C ASN A 285 -36.29 -18.89 -6.01
N LYS A 286 -35.03 -18.59 -5.71
CA LYS A 286 -34.35 -17.41 -6.25
C LYS A 286 -33.75 -17.70 -7.61
N ASP A 287 -33.73 -16.65 -8.41
CA ASP A 287 -33.00 -16.61 -9.66
C ASP A 287 -31.57 -17.14 -9.45
N PRO A 288 -31.13 -18.15 -10.23
CA PRO A 288 -29.80 -18.75 -10.11
C PRO A 288 -28.65 -17.73 -10.26
N ARG A 289 -28.94 -16.54 -10.80
CA ARG A 289 -27.96 -15.47 -10.97
C ARG A 289 -27.62 -14.73 -9.68
N ILE A 290 -28.34 -14.99 -8.59
CA ILE A 290 -28.12 -14.38 -7.28
C ILE A 290 -27.20 -15.26 -6.43
N ILE A 291 -26.13 -14.66 -5.93
CA ILE A 291 -25.11 -15.29 -5.11
C ILE A 291 -25.18 -14.73 -3.70
N PHE A 292 -25.24 -15.61 -2.72
CA PHE A 292 -25.28 -15.22 -1.32
C PHE A 292 -23.88 -15.27 -0.72
N THR A 293 -23.52 -14.22 0.01
CA THR A 293 -22.26 -14.14 0.73
C THR A 293 -22.50 -13.58 2.12
N ASN A 294 -21.57 -13.78 3.03
CA ASN A 294 -21.63 -13.32 4.42
C ASN A 294 -20.28 -12.71 4.84
N HIS A 295 -19.69 -11.93 3.94
CA HIS A 295 -18.46 -11.19 4.23
C HIS A 295 -18.76 -10.01 5.14
N ASN A 296 -17.78 -9.66 5.96
CA ASN A 296 -17.83 -8.40 6.70
C ASN A 296 -17.90 -7.24 5.68
N SER A 297 -18.91 -6.38 5.81
CA SER A 297 -19.10 -5.24 4.90
C SER A 297 -17.93 -4.24 4.92
N GLN A 298 -17.19 -4.17 6.03
CA GLN A 298 -15.97 -3.38 6.17
C GLN A 298 -14.81 -3.92 5.33
N TYR A 299 -14.83 -5.23 5.00
CA TYR A 299 -13.82 -5.89 4.19
C TYR A 299 -14.47 -6.82 3.16
N LEU A 300 -14.75 -6.28 1.97
CA LEU A 300 -15.36 -7.05 0.88
C LEU A 300 -14.28 -7.74 0.03
N PRO A 301 -14.09 -9.07 0.10
CA PRO A 301 -12.97 -9.77 -0.54
C PRO A 301 -13.10 -9.93 -2.07
N PHE A 302 -13.83 -9.04 -2.73
CA PHE A 302 -14.04 -9.06 -4.18
C PHE A 302 -12.99 -8.26 -4.96
N GLN A 303 -12.81 -8.57 -6.24
CA GLN A 303 -11.95 -7.83 -7.16
C GLN A 303 -12.39 -6.37 -7.32
N LYS A 304 -11.44 -5.49 -7.67
CA LYS A 304 -11.71 -4.07 -7.94
C LYS A 304 -12.73 -3.93 -9.07
N ASN A 305 -13.75 -3.09 -8.88
CA ASN A 305 -14.82 -2.82 -9.86
C ASN A 305 -15.58 -4.07 -10.37
N SER A 306 -15.70 -5.11 -9.54
CA SER A 306 -16.52 -6.29 -9.84
C SER A 306 -18.01 -5.99 -10.02
N PHE A 307 -18.49 -4.85 -9.49
CA PHE A 307 -19.89 -4.46 -9.53
C PHE A 307 -20.07 -3.12 -10.24
N ASP A 308 -21.14 -2.99 -11.01
CA ASP A 308 -21.53 -1.69 -11.56
C ASP A 308 -22.11 -0.81 -10.45
N VAL A 309 -22.93 -1.39 -9.58
CA VAL A 309 -23.55 -0.68 -8.45
C VAL A 309 -23.39 -1.47 -7.15
N ALA A 310 -22.94 -0.78 -6.10
CA ALA A 310 -23.13 -1.21 -4.71
C ALA A 310 -24.32 -0.47 -4.10
N TYR A 311 -25.27 -1.22 -3.58
CA TYR A 311 -26.38 -0.70 -2.79
C TYR A 311 -26.11 -0.98 -1.31
N CYS A 312 -26.06 0.08 -0.50
CA CYS A 312 -25.76 0.01 0.93
C CYS A 312 -26.91 0.67 1.70
N GLY A 313 -27.88 -0.12 2.13
CA GLY A 313 -29.06 0.36 2.84
C GLY A 313 -29.02 0.06 4.35
N ASN A 314 -29.24 1.09 5.17
CA ASN A 314 -29.41 0.99 6.62
C ASN A 314 -28.24 0.30 7.34
N THR A 315 -27.01 0.56 6.90
CA THR A 315 -25.80 -0.12 7.39
C THR A 315 -24.91 0.80 8.23
N LEU A 316 -24.92 2.11 7.97
CA LEU A 316 -23.98 3.05 8.61
C LEU A 316 -24.29 3.24 10.11
N HIS A 317 -25.56 3.19 10.50
CA HIS A 317 -25.96 3.39 11.91
C HIS A 317 -25.60 2.22 12.85
N HIS A 318 -25.10 1.11 12.29
CA HIS A 318 -24.50 -0.01 13.01
C HIS A 318 -22.98 0.14 13.20
N MET A 319 -22.33 1.11 12.53
CA MET A 319 -20.89 1.34 12.67
C MET A 319 -20.62 2.00 14.03
N GLY A 320 -19.84 1.31 14.87
CA GLY A 320 -19.53 1.75 16.24
C GLY A 320 -18.40 2.76 16.32
N SER A 321 -17.64 2.93 15.23
CA SER A 321 -16.49 3.83 15.17
C SER A 321 -16.32 4.50 13.81
N LYS A 322 -15.62 5.65 13.80
CA LYS A 322 -15.23 6.33 12.55
C LYS A 322 -14.40 5.41 11.64
N LYS A 323 -13.55 4.56 12.22
CA LYS A 323 -12.69 3.64 11.46
C LYS A 323 -13.53 2.62 10.68
N GLU A 324 -14.48 1.97 11.32
CA GLU A 324 -15.35 0.97 10.68
C GLU A 324 -16.13 1.55 9.50
N LEU A 325 -16.60 2.79 9.66
CA LEU A 325 -17.31 3.52 8.60
C LEU A 325 -16.37 3.85 7.41
N LEU A 326 -15.14 4.27 7.68
CA LEU A 326 -14.13 4.50 6.62
C LEU A 326 -13.74 3.20 5.90
N ASP A 327 -13.62 2.09 6.63
CA ASP A 327 -13.30 0.78 6.07
C ASP A 327 -14.45 0.27 5.17
N LEU A 328 -15.70 0.44 5.60
CA LEU A 328 -16.90 0.20 4.77
C LEU A 328 -16.86 1.02 3.48
N PHE A 329 -16.65 2.34 3.58
CA PHE A 329 -16.60 3.21 2.41
C PHE A 329 -15.48 2.84 1.45
N SER A 330 -14.30 2.52 1.97
CA SER A 330 -13.16 2.03 1.19
C SER A 330 -13.50 0.74 0.46
N SER A 331 -14.15 -0.21 1.13
CA SER A 331 -14.60 -1.46 0.52
C SER A 331 -15.62 -1.25 -0.59
N LEU A 332 -16.66 -0.44 -0.35
CA LEU A 332 -17.67 -0.09 -1.37
C LEU A 332 -17.02 0.60 -2.58
N MET A 333 -16.12 1.55 -2.32
CA MET A 333 -15.32 2.23 -3.34
C MET A 333 -14.43 1.28 -4.11
N ARG A 334 -13.84 0.27 -3.50
CA ARG A 334 -12.96 -0.64 -4.24
C ARG A 334 -13.76 -1.53 -5.20
N VAL A 335 -14.89 -2.08 -4.75
CA VAL A 335 -15.57 -3.17 -5.47
C VAL A 335 -16.61 -2.70 -6.49
N SER A 336 -17.11 -1.46 -6.41
CA SER A 336 -18.20 -0.97 -7.26
C SER A 336 -17.87 0.29 -8.06
N LYS A 337 -18.54 0.54 -9.18
CA LYS A 337 -18.35 1.79 -9.96
C LYS A 337 -19.21 2.94 -9.44
N LYS A 338 -20.44 2.64 -9.04
CA LYS A 338 -21.39 3.56 -8.43
C LYS A 338 -21.83 3.00 -7.07
N ILE A 339 -22.02 3.88 -6.09
CA ILE A 339 -22.49 3.51 -4.76
C ILE A 339 -23.77 4.28 -4.48
N ILE A 340 -24.80 3.57 -4.04
CA ILE A 340 -26.03 4.15 -3.51
C ILE A 340 -26.09 3.84 -2.02
N ILE A 341 -25.93 4.86 -1.19
CA ILE A 341 -26.08 4.74 0.26
C ILE A 341 -27.46 5.25 0.63
N VAL A 342 -28.21 4.45 1.37
CA VAL A 342 -29.51 4.83 1.93
C VAL A 342 -29.45 4.65 3.43
N GLU A 343 -29.74 5.70 4.19
CA GLU A 343 -29.74 5.64 5.64
C GLU A 343 -30.99 6.31 6.21
N ILE A 344 -31.53 5.79 7.31
CA ILE A 344 -32.65 6.43 7.99
C ILE A 344 -32.12 7.56 8.89
N GLU A 345 -32.67 8.77 8.73
CA GLU A 345 -32.31 9.91 9.58
C GLU A 345 -32.70 9.62 11.04
N HIS A 346 -31.93 10.20 11.96
CA HIS A 346 -32.15 10.08 13.39
C HIS A 346 -33.65 10.26 13.75
N PRO A 347 -34.32 9.26 14.36
CA PRO A 347 -35.78 9.27 14.53
C PRO A 347 -36.34 10.49 15.25
N LYS A 348 -35.57 11.10 16.18
CA LYS A 348 -35.94 12.36 16.86
C LYS A 348 -36.11 13.56 15.90
N GLU A 349 -35.44 13.58 14.77
CA GLU A 349 -35.50 14.66 13.77
C GLU A 349 -36.69 14.51 12.80
N THR A 350 -37.28 13.31 12.74
CA THR A 350 -38.25 12.92 11.68
C THR A 350 -39.71 12.91 12.14
N GLY A 351 -39.97 13.18 13.43
CA GLY A 351 -41.30 13.35 14.00
C GLY A 351 -41.71 12.28 15.03
N LEU A 352 -42.89 12.47 15.64
CA LEU A 352 -43.35 11.68 16.80
C LEU A 352 -43.54 10.19 16.47
N ILE A 353 -44.15 9.86 15.32
CA ILE A 353 -44.45 8.47 14.93
C ILE A 353 -43.16 7.65 14.67
N PRO A 354 -42.20 8.10 13.84
CA PRO A 354 -40.90 7.45 13.68
C PRO A 354 -40.15 7.23 15.01
N TYR A 355 -40.14 8.24 15.87
CA TYR A 355 -39.50 8.15 17.18
C TYR A 355 -40.12 7.06 18.07
N LEU A 356 -41.46 7.00 18.14
CA LEU A 356 -42.16 5.96 18.91
C LEU A 356 -41.90 4.56 18.33
N LEU A 357 -41.94 4.41 17.01
CA LEU A 357 -41.64 3.14 16.33
C LEU A 357 -40.21 2.67 16.63
N ASN A 358 -39.22 3.55 16.50
CA ASN A 358 -37.82 3.19 16.80
C ASN A 358 -37.64 2.81 18.28
N ARG A 359 -38.09 3.65 19.22
CA ARG A 359 -37.88 3.45 20.66
C ARG A 359 -38.57 2.20 21.19
N TYR A 360 -39.86 2.01 20.87
CA TYR A 360 -40.66 0.95 21.48
C TYR A 360 -40.66 -0.35 20.67
N TRP A 361 -40.68 -0.25 19.33
CA TRP A 361 -40.75 -1.44 18.48
C TRP A 361 -39.37 -1.98 18.10
N TYR A 362 -38.51 -1.18 17.47
CA TYR A 362 -37.21 -1.67 16.98
C TYR A 362 -36.21 -1.88 18.14
N VAL A 363 -35.89 -0.85 18.90
CA VAL A 363 -34.94 -0.96 20.02
C VAL A 363 -35.57 -1.70 21.22
N GLY A 364 -36.83 -1.43 21.53
CA GLY A 364 -37.52 -2.04 22.68
C GLY A 364 -37.90 -3.50 22.49
N PHE A 365 -38.78 -3.78 21.53
CA PHE A 365 -39.33 -5.12 21.29
C PHE A 365 -38.38 -6.01 20.49
N LEU A 366 -37.86 -5.54 19.35
CA LEU A 366 -36.95 -6.34 18.51
C LEU A 366 -35.52 -6.41 19.05
N ARG A 367 -35.13 -5.48 19.94
CA ARG A 367 -33.77 -5.37 20.50
C ARG A 367 -32.71 -5.13 19.42
N ASP A 368 -33.08 -4.36 18.40
CA ASP A 368 -32.17 -3.95 17.33
C ASP A 368 -30.96 -3.19 17.90
N VAL A 369 -29.75 -3.50 17.40
CA VAL A 369 -28.46 -3.11 18.03
C VAL A 369 -27.86 -1.83 17.42
N GLY A 370 -28.60 -1.17 16.51
CA GLY A 370 -28.20 0.10 15.90
C GLY A 370 -28.28 1.29 16.87
N GLY A 371 -27.24 2.13 16.89
CA GLY A 371 -27.11 3.22 17.88
C GLY A 371 -26.57 4.55 17.34
N SER A 372 -25.93 4.54 16.17
CA SER A 372 -25.23 5.70 15.61
C SER A 372 -26.04 6.35 14.49
N PHE A 373 -27.26 6.80 14.77
CA PHE A 373 -28.08 7.46 13.75
C PHE A 373 -27.51 8.84 13.38
N PHE A 374 -27.59 9.16 12.09
CA PHE A 374 -27.10 10.44 11.56
C PHE A 374 -28.23 11.46 11.51
N THR A 375 -27.94 12.72 11.86
CA THR A 375 -28.73 13.84 11.34
C THR A 375 -28.44 14.00 9.84
N LYS A 376 -29.33 14.66 9.07
CA LYS A 376 -29.04 14.99 7.67
C LYS A 376 -27.67 15.66 7.50
N LYS A 377 -27.34 16.62 8.38
CA LYS A 377 -26.08 17.37 8.32
C LYS A 377 -24.87 16.45 8.54
N ASP A 378 -24.96 15.53 9.50
CA ASP A 378 -23.86 14.59 9.79
C ASP A 378 -23.67 13.61 8.63
N PHE A 379 -24.77 13.10 8.06
CA PHE A 379 -24.73 12.22 6.90
C PHE A 379 -24.06 12.91 5.69
N GLU A 380 -24.53 14.10 5.32
CA GLU A 380 -23.95 14.87 4.20
C GLU A 380 -22.49 15.20 4.45
N SER A 381 -22.14 15.60 5.68
CA SER A 381 -20.76 15.92 6.09
C SER A 381 -19.83 14.72 5.97
N VAL A 382 -20.23 13.57 6.50
CA VAL A 382 -19.44 12.34 6.50
C VAL A 382 -19.25 11.80 5.08
N ILE A 383 -20.32 11.78 4.26
CA ILE A 383 -20.22 11.36 2.87
C ILE A 383 -19.35 12.35 2.08
N THR A 384 -19.56 13.65 2.23
CA THR A 384 -18.77 14.68 1.49
C THR A 384 -17.30 14.62 1.88
N SER A 385 -16.98 14.50 3.17
CA SER A 385 -15.60 14.45 3.66
C SER A 385 -14.82 13.26 3.12
N TYR A 386 -15.48 12.14 2.79
CA TYR A 386 -14.80 10.96 2.26
C TYR A 386 -14.84 10.89 0.73
N PHE A 387 -16.00 11.13 0.15
CA PHE A 387 -16.24 10.87 -1.27
C PHE A 387 -16.04 12.08 -2.16
N SER A 388 -16.15 13.33 -1.69
CA SER A 388 -16.24 14.50 -2.58
C SER A 388 -14.99 14.75 -3.43
N ASP A 389 -13.80 14.40 -2.94
CA ASP A 389 -12.56 14.50 -3.71
C ASP A 389 -12.51 13.45 -4.83
N LEU A 390 -13.03 12.24 -4.56
CA LEU A 390 -12.93 11.06 -5.43
C LEU A 390 -14.15 10.85 -6.33
N CYS A 391 -15.30 11.42 -5.96
CA CYS A 391 -16.63 11.07 -6.48
C CYS A 391 -17.51 12.29 -6.71
N GLU A 392 -18.44 12.18 -7.66
CA GLU A 392 -19.57 13.09 -7.76
C GLU A 392 -20.65 12.59 -6.79
N VAL A 393 -20.99 13.42 -5.82
CA VAL A 393 -21.95 13.07 -4.77
C VAL A 393 -23.22 13.89 -4.96
N LYS A 394 -24.37 13.22 -5.02
CA LYS A 394 -25.69 13.83 -5.08
C LYS A 394 -26.54 13.31 -3.92
N PHE A 395 -27.13 14.22 -3.18
CA PHE A 395 -28.02 13.89 -2.07
C PHE A 395 -29.49 13.97 -2.51
N LYS A 396 -30.30 13.02 -2.03
CA LYS A 396 -31.76 13.00 -2.17
C LYS A 396 -32.38 12.57 -0.86
N GLU A 397 -33.66 12.84 -0.72
CA GLU A 397 -34.45 12.43 0.44
C GLU A 397 -35.69 11.66 0.01
N PHE A 398 -36.18 10.81 0.90
CA PHE A 398 -37.46 10.14 0.74
C PHE A 398 -38.18 10.00 2.09
N ASN A 399 -39.42 10.50 2.17
CA ASN A 399 -40.20 10.49 3.40
C ASN A 399 -41.32 9.44 3.34
N ASN A 400 -41.43 8.62 4.39
CA ASN A 400 -42.56 7.71 4.59
C ASN A 400 -42.95 7.60 6.08
N ILE A 401 -43.87 6.68 6.41
CA ILE A 401 -44.33 6.47 7.78
C ILE A 401 -43.22 6.07 8.77
N GLN A 402 -42.11 5.53 8.29
CA GLN A 402 -40.99 5.10 9.13
C GLN A 402 -40.02 6.24 9.43
N GLY A 403 -40.04 7.33 8.66
CA GLY A 403 -39.16 8.48 8.82
C GLY A 403 -38.67 9.03 7.48
N ARG A 404 -37.63 9.86 7.56
CA ARG A 404 -36.91 10.39 6.40
C ARG A 404 -35.71 9.49 6.10
N TYR A 405 -35.64 8.99 4.87
CA TYR A 405 -34.48 8.31 4.33
C TYR A 405 -33.59 9.32 3.61
N LEU A 406 -32.32 9.34 4.00
CA LEU A 406 -31.24 10.10 3.39
C LEU A 406 -30.60 9.20 2.33
N VAL A 407 -30.45 9.71 1.11
CA VAL A 407 -29.91 8.96 -0.01
C VAL A 407 -28.71 9.71 -0.57
N ALA A 408 -27.55 9.05 -0.64
CA ALA A 408 -26.39 9.53 -1.37
C ALA A 408 -26.19 8.69 -2.63
N GLU A 409 -26.32 9.31 -3.79
CA GLU A 409 -25.81 8.79 -5.05
C GLU A 409 -24.36 9.24 -5.18
N ILE A 410 -23.45 8.27 -5.15
CA ILE A 410 -22.02 8.48 -5.24
C ILE A 410 -21.61 7.80 -6.55
N ASP A 411 -21.53 8.60 -7.60
CA ASP A 411 -20.88 8.14 -8.81
C ASP A 411 -19.40 8.37 -8.59
N LYS A 412 -18.57 7.34 -8.75
CA LYS A 412 -17.15 7.61 -8.86
C LYS A 412 -17.03 8.67 -9.94
N LYS A 413 -16.28 9.75 -9.65
CA LYS A 413 -15.89 10.64 -10.74
C LYS A 413 -15.36 9.70 -11.78
N ASN A 414 -15.54 10.03 -13.04
CA ASN A 414 -14.73 9.42 -14.07
C ASN A 414 -13.25 9.80 -13.80
N LEU A 415 -12.66 9.28 -12.71
CA LEU A 415 -11.33 8.76 -12.65
C LEU A 415 -11.19 7.69 -13.72
N LEU A 416 -12.25 7.12 -14.32
CA LEU A 416 -12.15 6.46 -15.64
C LEU A 416 -12.02 7.44 -16.83
N ALA A 417 -12.28 8.74 -16.67
CA ALA A 417 -11.77 9.79 -17.56
C ALA A 417 -10.36 10.29 -17.18
N LYS A 418 -9.71 9.66 -16.18
CA LYS A 418 -8.26 9.78 -15.90
C LYS A 418 -7.47 8.44 -15.86
N GLU A 419 -8.14 7.30 -15.72
CA GLU A 419 -7.61 5.93 -15.61
C GLU A 419 -8.07 5.06 -16.79
N ASN A 420 -9.15 5.43 -17.49
CA ASN A 420 -9.49 4.89 -18.83
C ASN A 420 -9.43 5.97 -19.94
N LYS A 421 -8.91 7.16 -19.62
CA LYS A 421 -8.18 7.96 -20.61
C LYS A 421 -6.72 7.54 -20.74
N ASN A 422 -6.20 6.62 -19.93
CA ASN A 422 -4.83 6.14 -20.08
C ASN A 422 -4.77 4.70 -20.60
N LYS A 423 -5.27 4.52 -21.80
CA LYS A 423 -4.32 4.14 -22.84
C LYS A 423 -4.05 5.34 -23.78
N VAL A 424 -4.09 6.58 -23.28
CA VAL A 424 -3.24 7.60 -23.90
C VAL A 424 -1.83 7.03 -23.96
N LEU A 425 -1.39 6.80 -25.18
CA LEU A 425 -0.01 6.49 -25.46
C LEU A 425 0.65 7.82 -25.79
N GLU A 426 1.44 8.27 -24.84
CA GLU A 426 2.19 9.51 -24.93
C GLU A 426 3.42 9.30 -25.80
N ILE A 427 3.62 10.21 -26.76
CA ILE A 427 4.89 10.32 -27.47
C ILE A 427 5.54 11.58 -26.93
N GLU A 428 6.59 11.40 -26.15
CA GLU A 428 7.42 12.50 -25.67
C GLU A 428 8.69 12.62 -26.51
N TYR A 429 9.04 13.86 -26.86
CA TYR A 429 10.38 14.23 -27.30
C TYR A 429 10.93 15.29 -26.37
N LYS A 430 12.10 14.99 -25.81
CA LYS A 430 12.73 15.83 -24.79
C LYS A 430 13.97 16.52 -25.33
N TYR A 431 14.09 17.81 -25.07
CA TYR A 431 15.21 18.63 -25.49
C TYR A 431 15.71 19.51 -24.35
N LYS A 432 17.02 19.72 -24.26
CA LYS A 432 17.59 20.85 -23.52
C LYS A 432 17.42 22.13 -24.33
N CYS A 433 17.01 23.22 -23.69
CA CYS A 433 16.72 24.49 -24.34
C CYS A 433 17.65 25.60 -23.83
N SER A 434 18.42 26.20 -24.74
CA SER A 434 19.34 27.31 -24.43
C SER A 434 18.76 28.70 -24.72
N LYS A 435 17.57 28.78 -25.32
CA LYS A 435 16.91 30.04 -25.71
C LYS A 435 15.43 30.00 -25.35
N LEU A 436 15.14 29.93 -24.05
CA LEU A 436 13.78 29.71 -23.54
C LEU A 436 12.80 30.82 -23.96
N ASP A 437 13.22 32.08 -23.89
CA ASP A 437 12.37 33.23 -24.23
C ASP A 437 11.86 33.18 -25.68
N PHE A 438 12.72 32.76 -26.61
CA PHE A 438 12.36 32.59 -28.02
C PHE A 438 11.31 31.49 -28.22
N LEU A 439 11.43 30.40 -27.46
CA LEU A 439 10.47 29.30 -27.49
C LEU A 439 9.11 29.73 -26.92
N LEU A 440 9.10 30.46 -25.81
CA LEU A 440 7.89 31.00 -25.19
C LEU A 440 7.17 32.01 -26.11
N ASP A 441 7.90 32.93 -26.75
CA ASP A 441 7.33 33.87 -27.73
C ASP A 441 6.67 33.13 -28.90
N LYS A 442 7.31 32.07 -29.41
CA LYS A 442 6.72 31.22 -30.45
C LYS A 442 5.48 30.46 -29.97
N CYS A 443 5.49 29.91 -28.75
CA CYS A 443 4.32 29.23 -28.20
C CYS A 443 3.11 30.17 -28.19
N ARG A 444 3.29 31.42 -27.73
CA ARG A 444 2.25 32.45 -27.73
C ARG A 444 1.74 32.76 -29.13
N LYS A 445 2.63 32.93 -30.12
CA LYS A 445 2.26 33.19 -31.53
C LYS A 445 1.49 32.06 -32.19
N ILE A 446 1.75 30.81 -31.78
CA ILE A 446 1.05 29.61 -32.29
C ILE A 446 -0.30 29.41 -31.59
N GLY A 447 -0.57 30.12 -30.49
CA GLY A 447 -1.83 30.06 -29.75
C GLY A 447 -1.84 29.06 -28.59
N PHE A 448 -0.66 28.66 -28.09
CA PHE A 448 -0.58 27.84 -26.88
C PHE A 448 -1.07 28.63 -25.66
N VAL A 449 -1.87 27.97 -24.83
CA VAL A 449 -2.41 28.54 -23.60
C VAL A 449 -1.70 27.90 -22.40
N LEU A 450 -1.31 28.73 -21.44
CA LEU A 450 -0.78 28.27 -20.16
C LEU A 450 -1.84 27.47 -19.41
N LYS A 451 -1.53 26.25 -18.99
CA LYS A 451 -2.44 25.38 -18.24
C LYS A 451 -2.08 25.28 -16.77
N GLU A 452 -0.80 25.11 -16.48
CA GLU A 452 -0.34 24.80 -15.14
C GLU A 452 1.08 25.29 -14.92
N GLN A 453 1.37 25.69 -13.69
CA GLN A 453 2.71 25.98 -13.21
C GLN A 453 2.89 25.38 -11.81
N THR A 454 3.87 24.50 -11.66
CA THR A 454 4.12 23.77 -10.41
C THR A 454 5.60 23.78 -10.05
N GLU A 455 5.87 23.72 -8.75
CA GLU A 455 7.20 23.44 -8.22
C GLU A 455 7.20 21.99 -7.73
N GLU A 456 8.07 21.18 -8.33
CA GLU A 456 8.17 19.75 -8.04
C GLU A 456 9.55 19.45 -7.47
N LYS A 457 9.56 18.60 -6.44
CA LYS A 457 10.77 18.13 -5.77
C LYS A 457 10.81 16.61 -5.75
N ASP A 458 11.69 16.04 -6.56
CA ASP A 458 11.81 14.60 -6.79
C ASP A 458 13.05 14.03 -6.11
N GLY A 459 12.90 13.18 -5.09
CA GLY A 459 14.00 12.39 -4.53
C GLY A 459 14.07 11.01 -5.19
N TYR A 460 15.12 10.75 -5.96
CA TYR A 460 15.32 9.50 -6.69
C TYR A 460 16.13 8.50 -5.87
N LEU A 461 15.70 7.24 -5.90
CA LEU A 461 16.31 6.13 -5.19
C LEU A 461 16.89 5.07 -6.12
N THR A 462 17.93 4.37 -5.64
CA THR A 462 18.53 3.21 -6.30
C THR A 462 18.88 2.11 -5.29
N ASP A 463 19.04 0.88 -5.75
CA ASP A 463 19.68 -0.18 -4.95
C ASP A 463 21.19 0.06 -4.82
N ILE A 464 21.83 -0.60 -3.83
CA ILE A 464 23.27 -0.45 -3.54
C ILE A 464 24.18 -0.73 -4.75
N SER A 465 23.76 -1.60 -5.67
CA SER A 465 24.54 -1.97 -6.85
C SER A 465 24.33 -1.03 -8.05
N GLY A 466 23.51 0.01 -7.87
CA GLY A 466 23.20 0.98 -8.91
C GLY A 466 22.41 0.39 -10.09
N LYS A 467 21.73 -0.75 -9.91
CA LYS A 467 20.98 -1.39 -11.01
C LYS A 467 19.84 -0.51 -11.48
N PHE A 468 19.19 0.24 -10.61
CA PHE A 468 18.10 1.15 -11.02
C PHE A 468 18.63 2.25 -11.94
N ILE A 469 19.78 2.84 -11.60
CA ILE A 469 20.46 3.82 -12.44
C ILE A 469 20.84 3.19 -13.80
N LYS A 470 21.60 2.07 -13.77
CA LYS A 470 22.07 1.37 -14.97
C LYS A 470 20.95 0.94 -15.91
N ASN A 471 19.81 0.49 -15.37
CA ASN A 471 18.65 0.04 -16.14
C ASN A 471 17.68 1.17 -16.49
N ARG A 472 17.99 2.42 -16.12
CA ARG A 472 17.10 3.57 -16.18
C ARG A 472 15.73 3.32 -15.52
N THR A 473 15.67 2.45 -14.52
CA THR A 473 14.49 2.24 -13.68
C THR A 473 14.27 3.48 -12.84
N CYS A 474 13.03 3.93 -12.73
CA CYS A 474 12.68 5.06 -11.86
C CYS A 474 12.07 4.51 -10.57
N LEU A 475 12.63 4.91 -9.45
CA LEU A 475 11.98 4.86 -8.15
C LEU A 475 12.19 6.24 -7.53
N ARG A 476 11.12 6.98 -7.28
CA ARG A 476 11.21 8.33 -6.73
C ARG A 476 10.06 8.64 -5.80
N ILE A 477 10.31 9.50 -4.83
CA ILE A 477 9.24 10.20 -4.11
C ILE A 477 9.21 11.64 -4.62
N ARG A 478 8.04 12.07 -5.09
CA ARG A 478 7.76 13.41 -5.59
C ARG A 478 6.92 14.17 -4.59
N SER A 479 7.24 15.43 -4.37
CA SER A 479 6.38 16.38 -3.66
C SER A 479 6.10 17.61 -4.53
N SER A 480 4.84 18.04 -4.58
CA SER A 480 4.39 19.23 -5.31
C SER A 480 3.22 19.88 -4.56
N GLY A 481 3.45 21.07 -3.99
CA GLY A 481 2.49 21.69 -3.07
C GLY A 481 2.15 20.78 -1.87
N GLN A 482 0.87 20.42 -1.71
CA GLN A 482 0.40 19.51 -0.66
C GLN A 482 0.37 18.03 -1.09
N SER A 483 0.74 17.74 -2.35
CA SER A 483 0.77 16.37 -2.87
C SER A 483 2.12 15.70 -2.64
N CYS A 484 2.09 14.41 -2.34
CA CYS A 484 3.26 13.54 -2.27
C CYS A 484 2.92 12.19 -2.92
N GLU A 485 3.84 11.62 -3.69
CA GLU A 485 3.63 10.31 -4.31
C GLU A 485 4.94 9.53 -4.46
N LEU A 486 4.86 8.20 -4.36
CA LEU A 486 5.91 7.27 -4.73
C LEU A 486 5.65 6.77 -6.15
N THR A 487 6.59 7.01 -7.05
CA THR A 487 6.54 6.57 -8.45
C THR A 487 7.52 5.42 -8.69
N PHE A 488 7.06 4.36 -9.33
CA PHE A 488 7.90 3.31 -9.92
C PHE A 488 7.69 3.20 -11.43
N LYS A 489 8.78 3.25 -12.21
CA LYS A 489 8.80 2.95 -13.65
C LYS A 489 9.84 1.87 -13.94
N GLY A 490 9.44 0.79 -14.59
CA GLY A 490 10.30 -0.38 -14.87
C GLY A 490 11.53 -0.12 -15.75
N LYS A 491 12.28 -1.19 -16.05
CA LYS A 491 13.53 -1.14 -16.84
C LYS A 491 13.30 -0.57 -18.26
N SER A 492 14.22 0.27 -18.74
CA SER A 492 14.27 0.66 -20.17
C SER A 492 15.21 -0.26 -20.94
N MET A 493 14.83 -0.68 -22.14
CA MET A 493 15.74 -1.35 -23.09
C MET A 493 16.17 -0.45 -24.26
N ILE A 494 15.57 0.73 -24.40
CA ILE A 494 15.83 1.67 -25.49
C ILE A 494 16.51 2.93 -24.92
N LEU A 495 17.67 3.28 -25.49
CA LEU A 495 18.47 4.48 -25.19
C LEU A 495 18.17 5.58 -26.22
N SER A 496 16.90 5.97 -26.38
CA SER A 496 16.50 7.07 -27.27
C SER A 496 15.71 8.13 -26.50
N GLY A 497 15.60 9.35 -27.03
CA GLY A 497 14.77 10.43 -26.46
C GLY A 497 13.26 10.21 -26.56
N VAL A 498 12.80 8.98 -26.84
CA VAL A 498 11.39 8.58 -26.98
C VAL A 498 11.11 7.44 -25.99
N TYR A 499 10.25 7.69 -25.02
CA TYR A 499 9.97 6.75 -23.93
C TYR A 499 8.53 6.25 -23.96
N ALA A 500 8.34 4.96 -23.64
CA ALA A 500 7.04 4.40 -23.30
C ALA A 500 7.26 3.39 -22.17
N LYS A 501 6.84 3.72 -20.94
CA LYS A 501 6.97 2.86 -19.76
C LYS A 501 5.69 2.90 -18.95
N GLU A 502 5.34 1.75 -18.38
CA GLU A 502 4.29 1.67 -17.36
C GLU A 502 4.77 2.39 -16.08
N GLU A 503 3.93 3.29 -15.58
CA GLU A 503 4.17 4.11 -14.41
C GLU A 503 3.16 3.72 -13.33
N HIS A 504 3.68 3.37 -12.15
CA HIS A 504 2.87 3.08 -10.98
C HIS A 504 3.09 4.19 -9.95
N ASN A 505 2.03 4.92 -9.62
CA ASN A 505 2.05 5.99 -8.62
C ASN A 505 1.23 5.58 -7.41
N LEU A 506 1.81 5.77 -6.23
CA LEU A 506 1.17 5.55 -4.93
C LEU A 506 1.10 6.91 -4.22
N PRO A 507 -0.09 7.48 -3.96
CA PRO A 507 -0.20 8.71 -3.18
C PRO A 507 0.29 8.48 -1.74
N LEU A 508 0.98 9.48 -1.21
CA LEU A 508 1.61 9.47 0.11
C LEU A 508 1.19 10.70 0.91
N ASP A 509 1.26 10.61 2.24
CA ASP A 509 1.12 11.78 3.12
C ASP A 509 2.39 12.63 3.07
N ILE A 510 2.29 13.88 2.61
CA ILE A 510 3.43 14.79 2.50
C ILE A 510 4.16 15.04 3.83
N THR A 511 3.45 14.97 4.97
CA THR A 511 4.04 15.21 6.30
C THR A 511 5.03 14.13 6.72
N LEU A 512 4.95 12.94 6.12
CA LEU A 512 5.79 11.79 6.40
C LEU A 512 6.86 11.55 5.31
N ARG A 513 7.13 12.55 4.45
CA ARG A 513 8.04 12.40 3.29
C ARG A 513 9.39 11.77 3.65
N GLU A 514 10.08 12.29 4.67
CA GLU A 514 11.40 11.74 5.07
C GLU A 514 11.27 10.33 5.68
N ASN A 515 10.20 10.04 6.43
CA ASN A 515 9.95 8.70 6.96
C ASN A 515 9.81 7.65 5.85
N TYR A 516 9.25 8.00 4.69
CA TYR A 516 9.20 7.07 3.56
C TYR A 516 10.57 6.80 2.97
N PHE A 517 11.48 7.78 2.95
CA PHE A 517 12.86 7.53 2.57
C PHE A 517 13.55 6.58 3.57
N ASP A 518 13.28 6.71 4.87
CA ASP A 518 13.81 5.81 5.90
C ASP A 518 13.29 4.36 5.76
N ILE A 519 12.00 4.21 5.42
CA ILE A 519 11.41 2.90 5.14
C ILE A 519 12.07 2.29 3.90
N LEU A 520 12.20 3.05 2.82
CA LEU A 520 12.83 2.58 1.58
C LEU A 520 14.31 2.25 1.79
N PHE A 521 15.02 3.02 2.62
CA PHE A 521 16.38 2.74 3.04
C PHE A 521 16.47 1.36 3.70
N SER A 522 15.57 1.08 4.65
CA SER A 522 15.48 -0.23 5.33
C SER A 522 15.16 -1.37 4.37
N LEU A 523 14.47 -1.08 3.26
CA LEU A 523 14.18 -2.02 2.17
C LEU A 523 15.33 -2.16 1.15
N GLY A 524 16.45 -1.47 1.35
CA GLY A 524 17.62 -1.52 0.48
C GLY A 524 17.59 -0.57 -0.71
N PHE A 525 16.80 0.50 -0.63
CA PHE A 525 16.73 1.57 -1.63
C PHE A 525 17.20 2.89 -1.06
N TYR A 526 18.20 3.49 -1.69
CA TYR A 526 18.91 4.65 -1.18
C TYR A 526 18.66 5.85 -2.08
N ARG A 527 18.24 6.97 -1.48
CA ARG A 527 18.22 8.26 -2.18
C ARG A 527 19.65 8.57 -2.65
N TYR A 528 19.78 9.05 -3.88
CA TYR A 528 21.10 9.43 -4.42
C TYR A 528 21.12 10.80 -5.08
N VAL A 529 19.95 11.32 -5.46
CA VAL A 529 19.83 12.65 -6.04
C VAL A 529 18.43 13.20 -5.79
N GLU A 530 18.38 14.51 -5.56
CA GLU A 530 17.15 15.27 -5.46
C GLU A 530 17.09 16.28 -6.61
N VAL A 531 15.95 16.31 -7.30
CA VAL A 531 15.73 17.19 -8.45
C VAL A 531 14.65 18.19 -8.08
N ASP A 532 15.07 19.42 -7.84
CA ASP A 532 14.18 20.58 -7.72
C ASP A 532 13.92 21.16 -9.11
N LYS A 533 12.67 21.18 -9.53
CA LYS A 533 12.29 21.72 -10.84
C LYS A 533 11.00 22.52 -10.80
N LYS A 534 10.97 23.56 -11.62
CA LYS A 534 9.78 24.35 -11.90
C LYS A 534 9.23 23.91 -13.24
N ARG A 535 8.01 23.36 -13.25
CA ARG A 535 7.33 22.88 -14.45
C ARG A 535 6.25 23.87 -14.88
N THR A 536 6.28 24.25 -16.15
CA THR A 536 5.25 25.11 -16.76
C THR A 536 4.69 24.39 -17.99
N VAL A 537 3.38 24.12 -17.99
CA VAL A 537 2.72 23.35 -19.05
C VAL A 537 1.85 24.26 -19.91
N TYR A 538 2.09 24.21 -21.21
CA TYR A 538 1.28 24.85 -22.23
C TYR A 538 0.55 23.79 -23.06
N SER A 539 -0.67 24.06 -23.51
CA SER A 539 -1.35 23.19 -24.47
C SER A 539 -2.00 23.98 -25.61
N LEU A 540 -2.13 23.32 -26.75
CA LEU A 540 -2.86 23.82 -27.91
C LEU A 540 -4.11 22.96 -28.11
N GLU A 541 -5.28 23.55 -27.92
CA GLU A 541 -6.58 22.90 -28.15
C GLU A 541 -7.06 23.21 -29.58
N GLY A 542 -7.51 22.19 -30.33
CA GLY A 542 -7.99 22.35 -31.71
C GLY A 542 -7.47 21.35 -32.75
N SER A 543 -6.81 20.27 -32.33
CA SER A 543 -6.37 19.17 -33.22
C SER A 543 -6.98 17.83 -32.79
N LYS A 544 -6.87 16.80 -33.62
CA LYS A 544 -7.46 15.46 -33.39
C LYS A 544 -6.91 14.76 -32.13
N TYR A 545 -5.79 15.25 -31.59
CA TYR A 545 -5.15 14.85 -30.33
C TYR A 545 -4.57 16.11 -29.63
N VAL A 546 -4.27 16.04 -28.33
CA VAL A 546 -3.74 17.20 -27.58
C VAL A 546 -2.22 17.25 -27.72
N ILE A 547 -1.68 18.40 -28.10
CA ILE A 547 -0.24 18.65 -28.05
C ILE A 547 0.05 19.52 -26.82
N SER A 548 0.86 19.00 -25.89
CA SER A 548 1.39 19.73 -24.75
C SER A 548 2.86 20.06 -24.94
N ILE A 549 3.27 21.18 -24.37
CA ILE A 549 4.67 21.59 -24.22
C ILE A 549 4.89 21.82 -22.73
N ALA A 550 5.64 20.93 -22.10
CA ALA A 550 6.08 21.09 -20.72
C ALA A 550 7.50 21.68 -20.70
N ILE A 551 7.66 22.78 -19.99
CA ILE A 551 8.94 23.46 -19.79
C ILE A 551 9.37 23.18 -18.36
N ASP A 552 10.49 22.48 -18.20
CA ASP A 552 11.09 22.16 -16.91
C ASP A 552 12.36 22.97 -16.71
N GLU A 553 12.36 23.89 -15.76
CA GLU A 553 13.55 24.60 -15.33
C GLU A 553 14.15 23.89 -14.12
N ILE A 554 15.32 23.28 -14.30
CA ILE A 554 16.00 22.50 -13.26
C ILE A 554 17.15 23.31 -12.70
N LYS A 555 17.16 23.47 -11.37
CA LYS A 555 18.19 24.24 -10.66
C LYS A 555 19.60 23.75 -11.04
N ASN A 556 20.49 24.70 -11.39
CA ASN A 556 21.89 24.48 -11.79
C ASN A 556 22.15 23.66 -13.07
N VAL A 557 21.14 23.02 -13.67
CA VAL A 557 21.31 22.21 -14.89
C VAL A 557 20.81 22.94 -16.13
N GLY A 558 19.76 23.74 -16.00
CA GLY A 558 19.17 24.56 -17.06
C GLY A 558 17.75 24.12 -17.43
N SER A 559 17.24 24.68 -18.54
CA SER A 559 15.88 24.48 -19.00
C SER A 559 15.76 23.32 -19.98
N PHE A 560 14.69 22.55 -19.84
CA PHE A 560 14.30 21.46 -20.71
C PHE A 560 12.89 21.68 -21.23
N VAL A 561 12.63 21.14 -22.41
CA VAL A 561 11.32 21.20 -23.06
C VAL A 561 10.94 19.79 -23.46
N GLU A 562 9.80 19.35 -22.96
CA GLU A 562 9.13 18.11 -23.30
C GLU A 562 7.96 18.46 -24.24
N PHE A 563 8.05 17.96 -25.47
CA PHE A 563 6.94 18.01 -26.43
C PHE A 563 6.19 16.69 -26.36
N GLU A 564 4.91 16.76 -26.05
CA GLU A 564 4.08 15.60 -25.79
C GLU A 564 2.87 15.61 -26.73
N ALA A 565 2.61 14.48 -27.35
CA ALA A 565 1.33 14.23 -28.01
C ALA A 565 0.54 13.19 -27.23
N ILE A 566 -0.65 13.59 -26.78
CA ILE A 566 -1.59 12.80 -26.01
C ILE A 566 -2.73 12.39 -26.95
N ALA A 567 -2.78 11.11 -27.33
CA ALA A 567 -3.78 10.54 -28.23
C ALA A 567 -4.40 9.27 -27.64
N ASP A 568 -5.66 8.98 -27.97
CA ASP A 568 -6.36 7.78 -27.49
C ASP A 568 -5.66 6.47 -27.93
N ALA A 569 -5.75 5.47 -27.06
CA ALA A 569 -5.26 4.09 -27.19
C ALA A 569 -5.46 3.43 -28.53
N GLU A 570 -6.68 3.57 -29.04
CA GLU A 570 -7.18 2.85 -30.20
C GLU A 570 -6.77 3.58 -31.48
N GLU A 571 -6.65 4.92 -31.41
CA GLU A 571 -6.02 5.71 -32.46
C GLU A 571 -4.51 5.47 -32.52
N TYR A 572 -3.84 5.32 -31.37
CA TYR A 572 -2.39 5.12 -31.33
C TYR A 572 -1.95 3.81 -32.00
N LYS A 573 -2.59 2.68 -31.69
CA LYS A 573 -2.23 1.37 -32.30
C LYS A 573 -2.28 1.41 -33.83
N ASN A 574 -3.20 2.20 -34.38
CA ASN A 574 -3.43 2.28 -35.82
C ASN A 574 -2.67 3.43 -36.50
N ARG A 575 -2.18 4.44 -35.75
CA ARG A 575 -1.59 5.67 -36.31
C ARG A 575 -0.29 6.14 -35.65
N ARG A 576 0.36 5.33 -34.80
CA ARG A 576 1.60 5.68 -34.08
C ARG A 576 2.64 6.38 -34.95
N GLU A 577 2.99 5.79 -36.09
CA GLU A 577 4.01 6.35 -37.00
C GLU A 577 3.59 7.70 -37.57
N LYS A 578 2.29 7.87 -37.85
CA LYS A 578 1.73 9.12 -38.33
C LYS A 578 1.75 10.21 -37.25
N ILE A 579 1.37 9.88 -36.01
CA ILE A 579 1.40 10.82 -34.88
C ILE A 579 2.85 11.23 -34.56
N GLN A 580 3.80 10.29 -34.57
CA GLN A 580 5.23 10.60 -34.42
C GLN A 580 5.72 11.55 -35.51
N LYS A 581 5.36 11.28 -36.78
CA LYS A 581 5.75 12.14 -37.90
C LYS A 581 5.14 13.53 -37.78
N GLU A 582 3.87 13.64 -37.42
CA GLU A 582 3.16 14.91 -37.23
C GLU A 582 3.73 15.71 -36.04
N LEU A 583 4.07 15.05 -34.93
CA LEU A 583 4.75 15.68 -33.79
C LEU A 583 6.16 16.15 -34.16
N LEU A 584 6.93 15.36 -34.91
CA LEU A 584 8.25 15.77 -35.41
C LEU A 584 8.16 16.95 -36.39
N GLU A 585 7.21 16.93 -37.32
CA GLU A 585 6.94 18.06 -38.22
C GLU A 585 6.50 19.31 -37.44
N PHE A 586 5.71 19.12 -36.38
CA PHE A 586 5.33 20.19 -35.47
C PHE A 586 6.53 20.78 -34.73
N ILE A 587 7.39 19.94 -34.14
CA ILE A 587 8.65 20.37 -33.49
C ILE A 587 9.52 21.16 -34.47
N ARG A 588 9.59 20.75 -35.75
CA ARG A 588 10.33 21.48 -36.81
C ARG A 588 9.80 22.91 -37.05
N LYS A 589 8.51 23.19 -36.82
CA LYS A 589 7.92 24.54 -36.96
C LYS A 589 8.53 25.56 -35.99
N PHE A 590 9.18 25.10 -34.91
CA PHE A 590 9.89 25.97 -33.97
C PHE A 590 11.19 26.58 -34.53
N LYS A 591 11.66 26.21 -35.76
CA LYS A 591 12.91 26.72 -36.39
C LYS A 591 14.10 26.66 -35.40
N ILE A 592 14.58 25.45 -35.18
CA ILE A 592 15.38 25.04 -34.03
C ILE A 592 16.79 25.64 -34.07
N SER A 593 17.01 26.74 -33.34
CA SER A 593 18.35 27.16 -32.89
C SER A 593 18.32 27.19 -31.36
N GLY A 594 18.94 26.22 -30.69
CA GLY A 594 18.99 26.16 -29.22
C GLY A 594 18.16 25.05 -28.56
N LEU A 595 17.60 24.09 -29.31
CA LEU A 595 17.17 22.81 -28.74
C LEU A 595 18.19 21.73 -29.09
N THR A 596 18.63 20.96 -28.10
CA THR A 596 19.49 19.78 -28.26
C THR A 596 18.82 18.59 -27.60
N GLU A 597 18.78 17.42 -28.25
CA GLU A 597 18.08 16.24 -27.73
C GLU A 597 18.60 15.87 -26.33
N ALA A 598 17.68 15.60 -25.40
CA ALA A 598 18.00 15.21 -24.04
C ALA A 598 17.80 13.69 -23.87
N SER A 599 18.89 12.95 -23.98
CA SER A 599 18.89 11.47 -23.99
C SER A 599 18.95 10.83 -22.60
N LEU A 600 19.13 11.62 -21.54
CA LEU A 600 19.19 11.18 -20.15
C LEU A 600 17.96 11.65 -19.35
N PRO A 601 17.53 10.90 -18.32
CA PRO A 601 16.54 11.39 -17.37
C PRO A 601 17.10 12.55 -16.53
N TYR A 602 16.22 13.40 -16.00
CA TYR A 602 16.60 14.59 -15.23
C TYR A 602 17.54 14.32 -14.07
N ARG A 603 17.27 13.25 -13.33
CA ARG A 603 18.10 12.80 -12.21
C ARG A 603 19.54 12.52 -12.61
N ASP A 604 19.80 12.04 -13.83
CA ASP A 604 21.15 11.71 -14.30
C ASP A 604 21.89 12.99 -14.71
N TYR A 605 21.20 13.99 -15.28
CA TYR A 605 21.79 15.32 -15.50
C TYR A 605 22.16 16.03 -14.19
N VAL A 606 21.28 15.97 -13.18
CA VAL A 606 21.56 16.56 -11.86
C VAL A 606 22.68 15.79 -11.16
N ALA A 607 22.65 14.45 -11.20
CA ALA A 607 23.69 13.61 -10.64
C ALA A 607 25.06 13.89 -11.29
N GLY A 608 25.13 13.99 -12.61
CA GLY A 608 26.35 14.35 -13.34
C GLY A 608 26.84 15.75 -12.99
N TYR A 609 25.94 16.74 -12.90
CA TYR A 609 26.30 18.08 -12.44
C TYR A 609 26.92 18.06 -11.03
N LEU A 610 26.30 17.35 -10.08
CA LEU A 610 26.83 17.22 -8.73
C LEU A 610 28.18 16.48 -8.73
N ALA A 611 28.30 15.38 -9.47
CA ALA A 611 29.56 14.64 -9.54
C ALA A 611 30.70 15.47 -10.14
N ASP A 612 30.47 16.13 -11.27
CA ASP A 612 31.53 16.84 -12.00
C ASP A 612 31.85 18.22 -11.42
N ASN A 613 30.84 19.00 -11.03
CA ASN A 613 31.02 20.40 -10.65
C ASN A 613 31.10 20.61 -9.14
N VAL A 614 30.37 19.79 -8.37
CA VAL A 614 30.35 19.88 -6.91
C VAL A 614 31.43 18.99 -6.29
N LEU A 615 31.43 17.70 -6.64
CA LEU A 615 32.37 16.74 -6.09
C LEU A 615 33.71 16.73 -6.84
N LYS A 616 33.79 17.32 -8.05
CA LYS A 616 34.98 17.31 -8.92
C LYS A 616 35.50 15.88 -9.17
N LYS A 617 34.57 14.94 -9.35
CA LYS A 617 34.81 13.49 -9.41
C LYS A 617 35.97 13.09 -10.31
N GLN A 618 36.13 13.73 -11.48
CA GLN A 618 37.19 13.42 -12.45
C GLN A 618 38.62 13.66 -11.91
N GLN A 619 38.78 14.51 -10.90
CA GLN A 619 40.08 14.82 -10.28
C GLN A 619 40.36 13.94 -9.05
N LEU A 620 39.33 13.27 -8.51
CA LEU A 620 39.42 12.53 -7.26
C LEU A 620 40.14 11.19 -7.42
N LYS A 621 41.14 10.97 -6.56
CA LYS A 621 41.82 9.68 -6.36
C LYS A 621 41.58 9.12 -4.96
N ALA A 622 41.19 9.96 -4.00
CA ALA A 622 40.93 9.53 -2.64
C ALA A 622 39.73 10.21 -1.98
N ILE A 623 39.16 9.54 -0.99
CA ILE A 623 38.06 10.05 -0.19
C ILE A 623 38.40 9.90 1.28
N LEU A 624 38.28 11.02 2.01
CA LEU A 624 38.63 11.16 3.41
C LEU A 624 37.31 11.27 4.16
N PHE A 625 36.97 10.22 4.90
CA PHE A 625 35.75 10.18 5.70
C PHE A 625 36.06 10.59 7.12
N ASP A 626 35.24 11.47 7.68
CA ASP A 626 35.05 11.46 9.12
C ASP A 626 34.29 10.19 9.56
N PHE A 627 34.31 9.88 10.86
CA PHE A 627 33.73 8.66 11.40
C PHE A 627 32.41 8.92 12.14
N ASP A 628 32.47 9.68 13.23
CA ASP A 628 31.38 9.91 14.17
C ASP A 628 30.42 10.96 13.61
N GLY A 629 29.15 10.60 13.46
CA GLY A 629 28.16 11.48 12.82
C GLY A 629 28.18 11.44 11.29
N THR A 630 29.24 10.88 10.69
CA THR A 630 29.37 10.69 9.23
C THR A 630 29.06 9.25 8.81
N ILE A 631 29.89 8.28 9.21
CA ILE A 631 29.72 6.86 8.90
C ILE A 631 28.86 6.18 9.95
N ILE A 632 29.02 6.56 11.23
CA ILE A 632 28.38 5.92 12.36
C ILE A 632 27.50 6.94 13.13
N PRO A 633 26.28 6.58 13.57
CA PRO A 633 25.44 7.47 14.37
C PRO A 633 25.82 7.40 15.86
N SER A 634 27.06 7.76 16.19
CA SER A 634 27.62 7.64 17.54
C SER A 634 27.33 8.83 18.46
N GLU A 635 27.02 10.01 17.93
CA GLU A 635 26.90 11.22 18.75
C GLU A 635 25.80 11.11 19.80
N GLU A 636 24.66 10.48 19.46
CA GLU A 636 23.55 10.24 20.41
C GLU A 636 23.99 9.33 21.57
N MET A 637 24.80 8.31 21.26
CA MET A 637 25.33 7.39 22.26
C MET A 637 26.35 8.07 23.16
N PHE A 638 27.22 8.90 22.58
CA PHE A 638 28.22 9.65 23.33
C PHE A 638 27.55 10.69 24.24
N PHE A 639 26.53 11.41 23.76
CA PHE A 639 25.70 12.29 24.57
C PHE A 639 25.02 11.53 25.71
N ALA A 640 24.43 10.36 25.45
CA ALA A 640 23.78 9.54 26.48
C ALA A 640 24.78 9.11 27.58
N ALA A 641 25.99 8.69 27.19
CA ALA A 641 27.06 8.37 28.13
C ALA A 641 27.45 9.61 28.96
N TYR A 642 27.64 10.75 28.31
CA TYR A 642 27.98 12.00 28.96
C TYR A 642 26.91 12.44 29.97
N ARG A 643 25.64 12.39 29.58
CA ARG A 643 24.48 12.72 30.41
C ARG A 643 24.40 11.83 31.64
N LYS A 644 24.62 10.52 31.49
CA LYS A 644 24.65 9.56 32.60
C LYS A 644 25.76 9.88 33.59
N ILE A 645 27.00 10.02 33.14
CA ILE A 645 28.13 10.31 34.03
C ILE A 645 27.99 11.69 34.69
N ALA A 646 27.44 12.67 33.97
CA ALA A 646 27.15 13.98 34.56
C ALA A 646 26.08 13.90 35.67
N LYS A 647 25.06 13.06 35.48
CA LYS A 647 24.05 12.81 36.50
C LYS A 647 24.64 12.10 37.71
N GLU A 648 25.55 11.15 37.52
CA GLU A 648 26.21 10.44 38.62
C GLU A 648 27.17 11.36 39.41
N VAL A 649 28.00 12.14 38.71
CA VAL A 649 29.03 12.98 39.34
C VAL A 649 28.43 14.26 39.92
N PHE A 650 27.69 15.02 39.11
CA PHE A 650 27.18 16.35 39.47
C PHE A 650 25.73 16.34 39.97
N ASN A 651 25.02 15.20 39.94
CA ASN A 651 23.56 15.12 40.16
C ASN A 651 22.73 16.01 39.21
N ARG A 652 23.33 16.43 38.08
CA ARG A 652 22.70 17.30 37.10
C ARG A 652 22.32 16.51 35.86
N ASP A 653 21.14 16.78 35.35
CA ASP A 653 20.75 16.31 34.04
C ASP A 653 21.13 17.36 32.98
N ILE A 654 21.87 16.95 31.95
CA ILE A 654 22.36 17.86 30.89
C ILE A 654 21.36 17.83 29.75
N THR A 655 20.94 19.02 29.28
CA THR A 655 20.09 19.11 28.09
C THR A 655 20.89 18.95 26.81
N ILE A 656 20.23 18.58 25.70
CA ILE A 656 20.91 18.42 24.43
C ILE A 656 21.53 19.74 23.94
N GLU A 657 20.84 20.86 24.18
CA GLU A 657 21.32 22.21 23.85
C GLU A 657 22.58 22.57 24.64
N GLU A 658 22.61 22.27 25.95
CA GLU A 658 23.81 22.47 26.78
C GLU A 658 25.00 21.65 26.25
N TYR A 659 24.74 20.41 25.81
CA TYR A 659 25.75 19.55 25.22
C TYR A 659 26.25 20.11 23.88
N ILE A 660 25.36 20.50 22.98
CA ILE A 660 25.73 21.06 21.67
C ILE A 660 26.56 22.33 21.85
N ASP A 661 26.09 23.27 22.67
CA ASP A 661 26.74 24.57 22.84
C ASP A 661 28.12 24.47 23.46
N ASN A 662 28.33 23.52 24.38
CA ASN A 662 29.56 23.48 25.17
C ASN A 662 30.51 22.35 24.75
N GLU A 663 30.00 21.25 24.19
CA GLU A 663 30.80 20.12 23.70
C GLU A 663 31.06 20.21 22.20
N LEU A 664 30.01 20.25 21.37
CA LEU A 664 30.14 20.21 19.91
C LEU A 664 30.63 21.54 19.33
N ASN A 665 29.98 22.66 19.69
CA ASN A 665 30.29 23.99 19.15
C ASN A 665 31.53 24.64 19.78
N LYS A 666 31.78 24.40 21.08
CA LYS A 666 32.88 25.05 21.84
C LYS A 666 34.08 24.14 22.08
N ASN A 667 34.32 23.11 21.28
CA ASN A 667 35.50 22.24 21.35
C ASN A 667 35.71 21.59 22.73
N SER A 668 34.77 20.75 23.15
CA SER A 668 34.89 19.91 24.34
C SER A 668 35.06 20.66 25.66
N ASN A 669 34.25 21.69 25.87
CA ASN A 669 34.27 22.55 27.06
C ASN A 669 33.12 22.24 28.03
N LEU A 670 32.32 21.20 27.82
CA LEU A 670 31.16 20.91 28.67
C LEU A 670 31.55 20.61 30.12
N ILE A 671 32.64 19.87 30.39
CA ILE A 671 33.12 19.68 31.78
C ILE A 671 33.50 21.00 32.45
N LYS A 672 34.14 21.93 31.73
CA LYS A 672 34.48 23.25 32.30
C LYS A 672 33.21 24.03 32.64
N TYR A 673 32.20 23.94 31.78
CA TYR A 673 30.88 24.51 32.06
C TYR A 673 30.23 23.89 33.30
N LEU A 674 30.23 22.55 33.41
CA LEU A 674 29.65 21.82 34.56
C LEU A 674 30.39 22.13 35.86
N ASN A 675 31.73 22.10 35.86
CA ASN A 675 32.55 22.46 37.02
C ASN A 675 32.30 23.90 37.49
N ARG A 676 32.04 24.85 36.56
CA ARG A 676 31.65 26.22 36.93
C ARG A 676 30.24 26.32 37.52
N LYS A 677 29.32 25.45 37.08
CA LYS A 677 27.93 25.41 37.54
C LYS A 677 27.74 24.58 38.82
N SER A 678 28.74 23.79 39.20
CA SER A 678 28.75 22.95 40.40
C SER A 678 30.12 23.00 41.11
N PRO A 679 30.51 24.18 41.63
CA PRO A 679 31.85 24.39 42.21
C PRO A 679 32.12 23.51 43.44
N GLU A 680 31.08 23.08 44.15
CA GLU A 680 31.13 22.11 45.25
C GLU A 680 31.53 20.67 44.86
N LYS A 681 31.54 20.33 43.56
CA LYS A 681 31.95 19.01 43.06
C LYS A 681 32.89 19.15 41.86
N LEU A 682 34.16 19.42 42.12
CA LEU A 682 35.17 19.50 41.06
C LEU A 682 35.69 18.11 40.73
N ILE A 683 35.58 17.72 39.46
CA ILE A 683 36.25 16.53 38.92
C ILE A 683 37.30 16.93 37.89
N ASN A 684 38.40 16.18 37.86
CA ASN A 684 39.40 16.32 36.82
C ASN A 684 38.80 15.95 35.46
N ASN A 685 39.02 16.79 34.45
CA ASN A 685 38.51 16.58 33.08
C ASN A 685 38.88 15.20 32.51
N LYS A 686 40.12 14.75 32.75
CA LYS A 686 40.62 13.46 32.27
C LYS A 686 39.84 12.29 32.89
N GLU A 687 39.65 12.31 34.21
CA GLU A 687 38.93 11.26 34.93
C GLU A 687 37.46 11.19 34.49
N PHE A 688 36.79 12.33 34.35
CA PHE A 688 35.41 12.37 33.89
C PHE A 688 35.27 11.80 32.47
N ILE A 689 36.13 12.23 31.55
CA ILE A 689 36.12 11.75 30.16
C ILE A 689 36.45 10.26 30.07
N GLU A 690 37.33 9.73 30.93
CA GLU A 690 37.59 8.30 31.00
C GLU A 690 36.33 7.50 31.38
N LYS A 691 35.54 7.96 32.36
CA LYS A 691 34.25 7.35 32.72
C LYS A 691 33.23 7.43 31.58
N VAL A 692 33.15 8.57 30.88
CA VAL A 692 32.28 8.73 29.70
C VAL A 692 32.68 7.74 28.61
N TYR A 693 33.98 7.58 28.31
CA TYR A 693 34.44 6.61 27.32
C TYR A 693 34.16 5.16 27.75
N GLN A 694 34.26 4.81 29.03
CA GLN A 694 33.90 3.48 29.52
C GLN A 694 32.42 3.18 29.31
N GLU A 695 31.54 4.13 29.65
CA GLU A 695 30.10 4.00 29.42
C GLU A 695 29.77 3.93 27.92
N TYR A 696 30.41 4.76 27.11
CA TYR A 696 30.24 4.77 25.66
C TYR A 696 30.69 3.45 25.02
N ASP A 697 31.85 2.91 25.42
CA ASP A 697 32.34 1.60 25.00
C ASP A 697 31.36 0.48 25.40
N GLY A 698 30.69 0.60 26.55
CA GLY A 698 29.65 -0.34 27.01
C GLY A 698 28.40 -0.36 26.13
N GLN A 699 28.18 0.67 25.31
CA GLN A 699 27.05 0.73 24.39
C GLN A 699 27.40 0.24 22.97
N LEU A 700 28.62 -0.26 22.74
CA LEU A 700 29.11 -0.67 21.41
C LEU A 700 28.15 -1.64 20.71
N ASP A 701 27.56 -2.60 21.40
CA ASP A 701 26.63 -3.58 20.80
C ASP A 701 25.41 -2.90 20.16
N LYS A 702 24.92 -1.80 20.75
CA LYS A 702 23.82 -1.01 20.18
C LYS A 702 24.21 -0.36 18.85
N LEU A 703 25.45 0.12 18.76
CA LEU A 703 25.99 0.68 17.52
C LEU A 703 26.18 -0.40 16.46
N LEU A 704 26.72 -1.56 16.85
CA LEU A 704 26.98 -2.68 15.94
C LEU A 704 25.70 -3.32 15.38
N ALA A 705 24.59 -3.22 16.12
CA ALA A 705 23.26 -3.64 15.65
C ALA A 705 22.60 -2.65 14.68
N ASN A 706 23.20 -1.48 14.42
CA ASN A 706 22.61 -0.47 13.54
C ASN A 706 22.76 -0.87 12.06
N GLU A 707 21.64 -0.99 11.35
CA GLU A 707 21.62 -1.38 9.94
C GLU A 707 22.28 -0.35 9.01
N ASN A 708 22.20 0.95 9.32
CA ASN A 708 22.82 2.01 8.51
C ASN A 708 24.34 1.88 8.52
N LEU A 709 24.93 1.47 9.65
CA LEU A 709 26.38 1.27 9.78
C LEU A 709 26.90 0.24 8.78
N ILE A 710 26.28 -0.95 8.76
CA ILE A 710 26.71 -2.02 7.84
C ILE A 710 26.51 -1.62 6.38
N VAL A 711 25.44 -0.88 6.06
CA VAL A 711 25.20 -0.37 4.71
C VAL A 711 26.28 0.65 4.32
N ASN A 712 26.60 1.61 5.18
CA ASN A 712 27.62 2.64 4.93
C ASN A 712 28.98 1.99 4.65
N LEU A 713 29.40 1.05 5.50
CA LEU A 713 30.68 0.37 5.33
C LEU A 713 30.73 -0.45 4.02
N LYS A 714 29.66 -1.16 3.66
CA LYS A 714 29.56 -1.87 2.38
C LYS A 714 29.57 -0.91 1.19
N ALA A 715 28.93 0.25 1.29
CA ALA A 715 28.95 1.26 0.24
C ALA A 715 30.35 1.85 0.05
N ILE A 716 31.07 2.11 1.15
CA ILE A 716 32.46 2.56 1.14
C ILE A 716 33.39 1.49 0.52
N GLU A 717 33.16 0.21 0.80
CA GLU A 717 33.89 -0.89 0.17
C GLU A 717 33.75 -0.90 -1.36
N LEU A 718 32.58 -0.52 -1.89
CA LEU A 718 32.40 -0.37 -3.34
C LEU A 718 33.29 0.74 -3.92
N LEU A 719 33.52 1.84 -3.20
CA LEU A 719 34.46 2.89 -3.64
C LEU A 719 35.89 2.35 -3.70
N LYS A 720 36.30 1.57 -2.69
CA LYS A 720 37.62 0.91 -2.70
C LYS A 720 37.76 -0.01 -3.91
N ASN A 721 36.75 -0.82 -4.17
CA ASN A 721 36.73 -1.74 -5.32
C ASN A 721 36.72 -1.00 -6.67
N LYS A 722 36.30 0.27 -6.69
CA LYS A 722 36.40 1.17 -7.84
C LYS A 722 37.78 1.85 -8.00
N GLY A 723 38.70 1.62 -7.06
CA GLY A 723 40.07 2.11 -7.12
C GLY A 723 40.32 3.42 -6.37
N TYR A 724 39.34 3.93 -5.61
CA TYR A 724 39.58 5.07 -4.72
C TYR A 724 40.44 4.64 -3.54
N LYS A 725 41.44 5.46 -3.20
CA LYS A 725 42.10 5.38 -1.90
C LYS A 725 41.16 5.92 -0.82
N LEU A 726 41.10 5.26 0.33
CA LEU A 726 40.19 5.65 1.40
C LEU A 726 40.97 5.99 2.66
N ALA A 727 40.67 7.14 3.26
CA ALA A 727 41.15 7.51 4.57
C ALA A 727 40.00 7.68 5.55
N LEU A 728 40.21 7.26 6.79
CA LEU A 728 39.38 7.63 7.92
C LEU A 728 40.13 8.71 8.72
N VAL A 729 39.50 9.86 8.95
CA VAL A 729 40.06 11.01 9.66
C VAL A 729 39.13 11.36 10.81
N SER A 730 39.41 10.83 12.00
CA SER A 730 38.50 10.87 13.14
C SER A 730 39.15 11.41 14.41
N THR A 731 38.35 12.02 15.28
CA THR A 731 38.74 12.38 16.65
C THR A 731 38.47 11.27 17.67
N SER A 732 37.99 10.11 17.24
CA SER A 732 37.79 8.92 18.08
C SER A 732 39.09 8.17 18.34
N LYS A 733 39.13 7.45 19.47
CA LYS A 733 40.26 6.60 19.85
C LYS A 733 40.46 5.47 18.83
N ARG A 734 41.71 5.18 18.50
CA ARG A 734 42.07 4.09 17.57
C ARG A 734 41.46 2.75 17.97
N GLN A 735 41.42 2.45 19.27
CA GLN A 735 40.84 1.21 19.79
C GLN A 735 39.35 1.07 19.44
N PHE A 736 38.57 2.15 19.59
CA PHE A 736 37.13 2.14 19.30
C PHE A 736 36.87 1.92 17.80
N ILE A 737 37.57 2.66 16.94
CA ILE A 737 37.54 2.48 15.49
C ILE A 737 37.88 1.02 15.13
N GLY A 738 38.96 0.49 15.72
CA GLY A 738 39.39 -0.89 15.52
C GLY A 738 38.34 -1.92 15.92
N LYS A 739 37.65 -1.75 17.07
CA LYS A 739 36.56 -2.64 17.49
C LYS A 739 35.43 -2.68 16.45
N VAL A 740 34.99 -1.52 15.96
CA VAL A 740 33.91 -1.41 14.97
C VAL A 740 34.31 -2.07 13.64
N LEU A 741 35.47 -1.71 13.08
CA LEU A 741 35.92 -2.29 11.81
C LEU A 741 36.20 -3.79 11.92
N ASN A 742 36.73 -4.27 13.05
CA ASN A 742 37.02 -5.67 13.25
C ASN A 742 35.76 -6.53 13.34
N TYR A 743 34.71 -6.02 13.99
CA TYR A 743 33.41 -6.70 14.08
C TYR A 743 32.84 -7.03 12.69
N PHE A 744 32.89 -6.07 11.77
CA PHE A 744 32.45 -6.26 10.38
C PHE A 744 33.52 -6.89 9.47
N LYS A 745 34.68 -7.28 10.00
CA LYS A 745 35.82 -7.84 9.26
C LYS A 745 36.37 -6.90 8.17
N MET A 746 36.33 -5.60 8.43
CA MET A 746 36.69 -4.52 7.51
C MET A 746 37.94 -3.73 7.93
N ASN A 747 38.85 -4.35 8.69
CA ASN A 747 40.09 -3.72 9.16
C ASN A 747 41.00 -3.16 8.04
N LYS A 748 40.86 -3.68 6.82
CA LYS A 748 41.62 -3.25 5.64
C LYS A 748 40.82 -2.36 4.70
N LEU A 749 39.64 -1.89 5.12
CA LEU A 749 38.79 -1.04 4.30
C LEU A 749 39.46 0.30 4.01
N PHE A 750 40.02 0.95 5.03
CA PHE A 750 40.75 2.21 4.85
C PHE A 750 42.23 1.94 4.63
N ASP A 751 42.83 2.66 3.67
CA ASP A 751 44.26 2.63 3.40
C ASP A 751 45.04 3.40 4.47
N VAL A 752 44.42 4.45 5.02
CA VAL A 752 44.96 5.25 6.13
C VAL A 752 43.86 5.49 7.17
N VAL A 753 44.22 5.36 8.45
CA VAL A 753 43.36 5.73 9.57
C VAL A 753 44.10 6.71 10.47
N ILE A 754 43.64 7.95 10.50
CA ILE A 754 44.03 8.99 11.45
C ILE A 754 42.99 9.00 12.58
N ALA A 755 43.44 8.61 13.76
CA ALA A 755 42.68 8.57 15.00
C ALA A 755 43.15 9.68 15.95
N ARG A 756 42.47 9.80 17.10
CA ARG A 756 42.73 10.81 18.14
C ARG A 756 44.20 10.92 18.53
N GLU A 757 44.88 9.79 18.63
CA GLU A 757 46.23 9.66 19.15
C GLU A 757 47.33 10.05 18.15
N ASP A 758 47.00 10.09 16.85
CA ASP A 758 48.01 10.38 15.82
C ASP A 758 48.33 11.88 15.72
N VAL A 759 47.42 12.73 16.18
CA VAL A 759 47.52 14.19 16.06
C VAL A 759 47.68 14.88 17.41
N LYS A 760 48.45 15.97 17.42
CA LYS A 760 48.61 16.83 18.60
C LYS A 760 47.40 17.76 18.73
N ASN A 761 47.03 18.42 17.64
CA ASN A 761 45.90 19.33 17.57
C ASN A 761 44.71 18.67 16.88
N LEU A 762 43.53 18.77 17.50
CA LEU A 762 42.30 18.23 16.94
C LEU A 762 41.61 19.20 15.99
N LYS A 763 40.68 18.67 15.17
CA LYS A 763 39.69 19.46 14.42
C LYS A 763 39.13 20.57 15.33
N PRO A 764 39.15 21.86 14.94
CA PRO A 764 39.26 22.39 13.57
C PRO A 764 40.69 22.72 13.10
N ASP A 765 41.74 22.22 13.77
CA ASP A 765 43.12 22.29 13.27
C ASP A 765 43.29 21.37 12.04
N PRO A 766 44.04 21.75 10.99
CA PRO A 766 44.18 20.94 9.77
C PRO A 766 45.09 19.71 9.92
N GLN A 767 45.80 19.53 11.03
CA GLN A 767 46.83 18.49 11.20
C GLN A 767 46.35 17.10 10.76
N ALA A 768 45.15 16.68 11.17
CA ALA A 768 44.63 15.35 10.85
C ALA A 768 44.45 15.11 9.34
N TYR A 769 43.98 16.12 8.60
CA TYR A 769 43.84 16.03 7.15
C TYR A 769 45.20 16.09 6.45
N LEU A 770 46.12 16.95 6.91
CA LEU A 770 47.47 17.03 6.35
C LEU A 770 48.23 15.70 6.48
N GLU A 771 48.13 15.06 7.64
CA GLU A 771 48.73 13.73 7.87
C GLU A 771 48.08 12.64 7.00
N ALA A 772 46.77 12.72 6.76
CA ALA A 772 46.09 11.78 5.87
C ALA A 772 46.59 11.94 4.42
N LEU A 773 46.74 13.17 3.93
CA LEU A 773 47.28 13.46 2.59
C LEU A 773 48.70 12.92 2.42
N GLU A 774 49.57 13.17 3.41
CA GLU A 774 50.96 12.71 3.42
C GLU A 774 51.03 11.18 3.37
N LYS A 775 50.33 10.49 4.27
CA LYS A 775 50.33 9.01 4.33
C LYS A 775 49.72 8.35 3.09
N LEU A 776 48.74 9.01 2.47
CA LEU A 776 48.14 8.52 1.22
C LEU A 776 49.00 8.83 -0.01
N GLY A 777 49.94 9.77 0.09
CA GLY A 777 50.75 10.26 -1.03
C GLY A 777 49.88 10.93 -2.10
N ILE A 778 48.95 11.80 -1.69
CA ILE A 778 48.02 12.52 -2.58
C ILE A 778 48.02 14.02 -2.28
N THR A 779 47.64 14.81 -3.26
CA THR A 779 47.50 16.27 -3.13
C THR A 779 46.06 16.65 -2.80
N PHE A 780 45.87 17.85 -2.21
CA PHE A 780 44.57 18.31 -1.72
C PHE A 780 43.49 18.41 -2.80
N ASP A 781 43.88 18.64 -4.06
CA ASP A 781 43.01 18.72 -5.24
C ASP A 781 42.57 17.34 -5.76
N GLN A 782 43.21 16.26 -5.30
CA GLN A 782 42.90 14.88 -5.67
C GLN A 782 41.98 14.18 -4.67
N CYS A 783 41.39 14.92 -3.74
CA CYS A 783 40.63 14.31 -2.65
C CYS A 783 39.40 15.11 -2.23
N LEU A 784 38.48 14.38 -1.61
CA LEU A 784 37.24 14.91 -1.07
C LEU A 784 37.11 14.49 0.39
N ALA A 785 36.90 15.46 1.28
CA ALA A 785 36.50 15.23 2.65
C ALA A 785 34.97 15.14 2.77
N ILE A 786 34.48 14.17 3.53
CA ILE A 786 33.07 14.03 3.90
C ILE A 786 32.97 14.13 5.41
N GLU A 787 32.25 15.14 5.89
CA GLU A 787 32.12 15.52 7.30
C GLU A 787 30.66 15.70 7.69
N ASP A 788 30.38 15.71 8.99
CA ASP A 788 29.05 15.96 9.53
C ASP A 788 28.93 17.31 10.26
N SER A 789 30.06 17.98 10.52
CA SER A 789 30.16 19.14 11.40
C SER A 789 31.02 20.28 10.83
N ASN A 790 30.68 21.52 11.18
CA ASN A 790 31.47 22.69 10.79
C ASN A 790 32.91 22.64 11.31
N ARG A 791 33.12 22.02 12.48
CA ARG A 791 34.44 21.86 13.08
C ARG A 791 35.34 21.02 12.18
N GLY A 792 34.80 19.90 11.67
CA GLY A 792 35.51 19.03 10.76
C GLY A 792 35.70 19.65 9.38
N ALA A 793 34.66 20.28 8.83
CA ALA A 793 34.76 20.98 7.56
C ALA A 793 35.82 22.10 7.57
N LYS A 794 35.90 22.88 8.66
CA LYS A 794 36.96 23.91 8.84
C LYS A 794 38.36 23.30 8.88
N SER A 795 38.51 22.11 9.46
CA SER A 795 39.79 21.38 9.48
C SER A 795 40.21 21.01 8.04
N ALA A 796 39.29 20.42 7.27
CA ALA A 796 39.53 20.06 5.87
C ALA A 796 39.85 21.30 5.00
N GLN A 797 39.07 22.37 5.13
CA GLN A 797 39.27 23.63 4.38
C GLN A 797 40.61 24.28 4.69
N LYS A 798 41.06 24.29 5.96
CA LYS A 798 42.40 24.80 6.33
C LYS A 798 43.52 23.94 5.74
N ALA A 799 43.28 22.64 5.53
CA ALA A 799 44.16 21.75 4.78
C ALA A 799 44.02 21.90 3.26
N LYS A 800 43.17 22.84 2.78
CA LYS A 800 42.82 23.08 1.37
C LYS A 800 42.10 21.91 0.69
N VAL A 801 41.60 20.96 1.47
CA VAL A 801 40.84 19.80 0.96
C VAL A 801 39.40 20.23 0.67
N ASN A 802 38.88 19.85 -0.50
CA ASN A 802 37.48 20.08 -0.83
C ASN A 802 36.59 19.29 0.14
N CYS A 803 35.52 19.89 0.65
CA CYS A 803 34.71 19.29 1.71
C CYS A 803 33.22 19.40 1.40
N VAL A 804 32.49 18.32 1.67
CA VAL A 804 31.02 18.28 1.67
C VAL A 804 30.51 17.79 3.01
N LEU A 805 29.27 18.16 3.34
CA LEU A 805 28.64 17.85 4.61
C LEU A 805 27.52 16.81 4.45
N VAL A 806 27.27 16.02 5.50
CA VAL A 806 26.12 15.09 5.62
C VAL A 806 25.35 15.35 6.92
N LYS A 807 24.03 15.08 6.94
CA LYS A 807 23.18 15.36 8.12
C LYS A 807 22.60 14.13 8.83
N ASN A 808 22.29 13.04 8.12
CA ASN A 808 21.40 11.98 8.63
C ASN A 808 21.91 11.23 9.88
N ASN A 809 23.24 11.15 10.07
CA ASN A 809 23.85 10.38 11.16
C ASN A 809 24.31 11.25 12.35
N SER A 810 24.03 12.55 12.35
CA SER A 810 24.61 13.50 13.30
C SER A 810 23.57 14.23 14.15
N LEU A 811 23.83 14.34 15.46
CA LEU A 811 23.08 15.23 16.34
C LEU A 811 23.36 16.68 15.99
N TYR A 812 24.59 16.99 15.57
CA TYR A 812 24.98 18.33 15.12
C TYR A 812 23.98 18.89 14.11
N SER A 813 23.61 18.08 13.12
CA SER A 813 22.72 18.52 12.03
C SER A 813 21.31 18.91 12.46
N LYS A 814 20.80 18.34 13.57
CA LYS A 814 19.45 18.58 14.07
C LYS A 814 19.35 19.92 14.81
N TYR A 815 20.46 20.44 15.31
CA TYR A 815 20.46 21.54 16.28
C TYR A 815 21.52 22.63 16.04
N SER A 816 22.37 22.49 15.02
CA SER A 816 23.38 23.48 14.67
C SER A 816 23.26 23.89 13.21
N ASP A 817 23.53 25.17 12.94
CA ASP A 817 23.57 25.70 11.59
C ASP A 817 24.90 25.35 10.91
N TYR A 818 24.81 24.92 9.65
CA TYR A 818 25.97 24.72 8.80
C TYR A 818 26.48 26.04 8.20
N ASP A 819 27.77 26.10 7.89
CA ASP A 819 28.32 27.21 7.09
C ASP A 819 27.62 27.26 5.73
N SER A 820 27.03 28.42 5.40
CA SER A 820 26.19 28.61 4.21
C SER A 820 26.92 28.41 2.89
N ASN A 821 28.26 28.37 2.90
CA ASN A 821 29.08 28.19 1.71
C ASN A 821 29.38 26.72 1.38
N LEU A 822 28.99 25.77 2.24
CA LEU A 822 29.24 24.35 2.04
C LEU A 822 28.02 23.64 1.46
N ILE A 823 28.28 22.61 0.65
CA ILE A 823 27.23 21.78 0.07
C ILE A 823 26.91 20.65 1.04
N ILE A 824 25.62 20.51 1.33
CA ILE A 824 25.09 19.57 2.32
C ILE A 824 24.27 18.52 1.59
N PHE A 825 24.64 17.27 1.79
CA PHE A 825 23.90 16.09 1.38
C PHE A 825 23.08 15.56 2.55
N ASN A 826 22.04 14.79 2.26
CA ASN A 826 21.26 14.24 3.36
C ASN A 826 22.05 13.13 4.06
N ASP A 827 22.68 12.25 3.29
CA ASP A 827 23.35 11.05 3.79
C ASP A 827 24.67 10.80 3.06
N VAL A 828 25.62 10.13 3.71
CA VAL A 828 26.89 9.73 3.09
C VAL A 828 26.68 8.81 1.89
N ILE A 829 25.63 7.98 1.90
CA ILE A 829 25.28 7.11 0.79
C ILE A 829 24.96 7.92 -0.47
N GLU A 830 24.32 9.08 -0.37
CA GLU A 830 24.03 9.92 -1.54
C GLU A 830 25.31 10.26 -2.30
N ILE A 831 26.34 10.70 -1.56
CA ILE A 831 27.65 11.05 -2.10
C ILE A 831 28.33 9.82 -2.71
N ILE A 832 28.31 8.68 -2.00
CA ILE A 832 28.89 7.43 -2.48
C ILE A 832 28.24 6.99 -3.79
N MET A 833 26.91 7.02 -3.88
CA MET A 833 26.17 6.63 -5.08
C MET A 833 26.51 7.55 -6.27
N LEU A 834 26.65 8.86 -6.06
CA LEU A 834 27.09 9.79 -7.10
C LEU A 834 28.50 9.46 -7.60
N LEU A 835 29.44 9.19 -6.69
CA LEU A 835 30.81 8.81 -7.05
C LEU A 835 30.87 7.46 -7.78
N LEU A 836 29.98 6.54 -7.47
CA LEU A 836 29.93 5.23 -8.13
C LEU A 836 29.24 5.24 -9.50
N TYR A 837 28.16 6.02 -9.64
CA TYR A 837 27.17 5.80 -10.71
C TYR A 837 26.72 7.04 -11.49
N ALA A 838 27.04 8.25 -11.02
CA ALA A 838 26.76 9.47 -11.76
C ALA A 838 27.75 9.72 -12.91
#